data_AF-U3I2K2-F1
#
_entry.id   AF-U3I2K2-F1
#
_cell.length_a   1.000
_cell.length_b   1.000
_cell.length_c   1.000
_cell.angle_alpha   90.00
_cell.angle_beta   90.00
_cell.angle_gamma   90.00
#
_symmetry.space_group_name_H-M   'P 1'
#
loop_
_entity.id
_entity.type
_entity.pdbx_description
1 polymer ?
#
loop_
_entity_poly.entity_id
_entity_poly.type
_entity_poly.pdbx_seq_one_letter_code
_entity_poly.pdbx_strand_id
1 'polypeptide(L)'
;MAFRVHLFYKNGQPFPAHRPLGLRVHICHVELAIDIPVTQEVLQEPNSNVVKVAFTVRRAGRYEISIKLGGLNVAYSPYYKVFQPGMVVPSKTKIVCHFSTLVLTCGQQHTLQIVPRDEYDNPTSNSVSLIDEHNYSLSIHELGPQEEENSDVVFEKSVVSNRQTCQVFFRLTLHCRGCFHACISYQNQPISNGDFDIIVLSENEKNIVERNVSTSGVSIYFEAYLYEASSYTNTQWHLPPTHLSSSQRRPSTATEDEDEDSPSDSQTPEKVKKPKKVYCYVSPKQFSVKEFYLKIIPWRLFTFRVCPGTKFSYLGPDPVHKLLTLVVDDGIQPPVELSCKERNILAATFIRSLHKNIGGSETFQDKVNFFQRELRQVHMKRPHSKVTLKVSRHCLLESSFKATRNFSVSDWSKNFEVVFQDEEALDWGGPRREWFELICKALFDTSSQLFTRFSDNNQALVHPNPVRPTCVRLKLYEFAGRLVGKCLYESSLGGAYKQLVRARFTRSFLAQIIGLRMHYKYFETDDPEFYKSKVCFILNNDVSEMDLVFAEEKYSKTGQLEKVVELVTGGAQVPVTNENKIFYLNLLAQYRLANQVREEVDHFLKGLNELVPENLLAIFDENELELLMCGTGDISVCDFKAHAVVVGGSWHFREKVMRWFWTVVSSFTQEELARLLQFTTGSSQLPPGGFAALSPSFQIIAAPTHSTLPTAHTCFNQLCLPTYDSYEEVHKMLQLAISEGCEGFGML
;
A
#
# COMPACT_ATOMS: atom_id res chain seq x y z
N MET A 1 8.60 -12.94 -31.91
CA MET A 1 8.94 -12.56 -33.29
C MET A 1 10.10 -13.40 -33.80
N ALA A 2 10.28 -13.50 -35.13
CA ALA A 2 11.46 -14.13 -35.71
C ALA A 2 11.80 -13.58 -37.11
N PHE A 3 13.06 -13.69 -37.52
CA PHE A 3 13.51 -13.48 -38.91
C PHE A 3 14.54 -14.55 -39.32
N ARG A 4 14.91 -14.56 -40.61
CA ARG A 4 15.90 -15.48 -41.19
C ARG A 4 17.09 -14.69 -41.73
N VAL A 5 18.30 -15.07 -41.33
CA VAL A 5 19.55 -14.55 -41.89
C VAL A 5 20.08 -15.57 -42.90
N HIS A 6 20.03 -15.23 -44.18
CA HIS A 6 20.58 -16.07 -45.25
C HIS A 6 22.04 -15.68 -45.49
N LEU A 7 22.95 -16.64 -45.35
CA LEU A 7 24.38 -16.43 -45.48
C LEU A 7 24.86 -16.89 -46.86
N PHE A 8 25.66 -16.05 -47.53
CA PHE A 8 26.24 -16.32 -48.83
C PHE A 8 27.69 -15.83 -48.89
N TYR A 9 28.52 -16.51 -49.67
CA TYR A 9 29.84 -16.01 -50.08
C TYR A 9 29.68 -14.86 -51.11
N LYS A 10 30.73 -14.04 -51.30
CA LYS A 10 30.72 -12.92 -52.26
C LYS A 10 30.47 -13.33 -53.73
N ASN A 11 30.64 -14.61 -54.07
CA ASN A 11 30.35 -15.20 -55.38
C ASN A 11 28.92 -15.78 -55.48
N GLY A 12 28.03 -15.49 -54.53
CA GLY A 12 26.65 -15.97 -54.51
C GLY A 12 26.44 -17.40 -54.01
N GLN A 13 27.51 -18.16 -53.72
CA GLN A 13 27.37 -19.52 -53.21
C GLN A 13 26.82 -19.55 -51.77
N PRO A 14 25.94 -20.50 -51.41
CA PRO A 14 25.43 -20.64 -50.04
C PRO A 14 26.56 -20.83 -49.02
N PHE A 15 26.51 -20.11 -47.90
CA PHE A 15 27.45 -20.29 -46.79
C PHE A 15 26.81 -21.19 -45.71
N PRO A 16 27.37 -22.38 -45.39
CA PRO A 16 26.74 -23.33 -44.48
C PRO A 16 26.79 -22.85 -43.02
N ALA A 17 25.64 -22.85 -42.34
CA ALA A 17 25.47 -22.27 -41.01
C ALA A 17 25.92 -23.18 -39.83
N HIS A 18 26.49 -24.36 -40.10
CA HIS A 18 26.79 -25.38 -39.08
C HIS A 18 28.11 -25.19 -38.30
N ARG A 19 28.96 -24.20 -38.67
CA ARG A 19 30.22 -23.93 -37.97
C ARG A 19 30.01 -22.96 -36.80
N PRO A 20 30.90 -22.91 -35.79
CA PRO A 20 30.90 -21.86 -34.76
C PRO A 20 31.27 -20.51 -35.38
N LEU A 21 30.30 -19.89 -36.05
CA LEU A 21 30.42 -18.57 -36.62
C LEU A 21 30.50 -17.56 -35.49
N GLY A 22 31.37 -16.56 -35.63
CA GLY A 22 31.31 -15.33 -34.84
C GLY A 22 30.10 -14.45 -35.21
N LEU A 23 28.95 -15.07 -35.51
CA LEU A 23 27.70 -14.43 -35.87
C LEU A 23 27.02 -13.97 -34.57
N ARG A 24 27.07 -12.67 -34.31
CA ARG A 24 26.36 -12.03 -33.19
C ARG A 24 25.23 -11.20 -33.76
N VAL A 25 24.02 -11.45 -33.28
CA VAL A 25 22.86 -10.59 -33.51
C VAL A 25 22.62 -9.80 -32.24
N HIS A 26 22.57 -8.48 -32.39
CA HIS A 26 22.26 -7.53 -31.34
C HIS A 26 21.00 -6.77 -31.77
N ILE A 27 20.04 -6.62 -30.86
CA ILE A 27 18.76 -5.97 -31.12
C ILE A 27 18.56 -4.94 -30.01
N CYS A 28 18.41 -3.67 -30.37
CA CYS A 28 18.29 -2.57 -29.40
C CYS A 28 17.08 -1.69 -29.76
N HIS A 29 16.30 -1.27 -28.76
CA HIS A 29 15.26 -0.27 -28.93
C HIS A 29 15.91 1.12 -29.00
N VAL A 30 15.74 1.82 -30.13
CA VAL A 30 16.47 3.07 -30.43
C VAL A 30 16.12 4.18 -29.45
N GLU A 31 14.83 4.38 -29.16
CA GLU A 31 14.36 5.46 -28.27
C GLU A 31 14.61 5.20 -26.78
N LEU A 32 14.73 3.93 -26.36
CA LEU A 32 14.89 3.56 -24.96
C LEU A 32 16.30 3.07 -24.59
N ALA A 33 17.17 2.83 -25.58
CA ALA A 33 18.48 2.18 -25.43
C ALA A 33 18.44 0.82 -24.69
N ILE A 34 17.36 0.05 -24.89
CA ILE A 34 17.16 -1.27 -24.26
C ILE A 34 17.55 -2.38 -25.23
N ASP A 35 18.54 -3.18 -24.82
CA ASP A 35 18.93 -4.41 -25.50
C ASP A 35 17.91 -5.53 -25.30
N ILE A 36 17.57 -6.24 -26.37
CA ILE A 36 16.62 -7.35 -26.38
C ILE A 36 17.38 -8.69 -26.47
N PRO A 37 17.16 -9.62 -25.53
CA PRO A 37 17.79 -10.94 -25.59
C PRO A 37 17.28 -11.74 -26.80
N VAL A 38 18.23 -12.33 -27.53
CA VAL A 38 18.00 -13.21 -28.68
C VAL A 38 18.20 -14.65 -28.24
N THR A 39 17.16 -15.50 -28.37
CA THR A 39 17.16 -16.87 -27.81
C THR A 39 17.71 -17.96 -28.75
N GLN A 40 17.96 -17.63 -30.02
CA GLN A 40 18.69 -18.41 -31.04
C GLN A 40 18.50 -19.95 -31.04
N GLU A 41 17.51 -20.43 -31.78
CA GLU A 41 17.43 -21.85 -32.17
C GLU A 41 17.84 -22.03 -33.64
N VAL A 42 18.89 -22.83 -33.88
CA VAL A 42 19.22 -23.32 -35.22
C VAL A 42 18.30 -24.49 -35.55
N LEU A 43 17.46 -24.34 -36.58
CA LEU A 43 16.76 -25.47 -37.19
C LEU A 43 17.81 -26.40 -37.81
N GLN A 44 17.95 -27.61 -37.27
CA GLN A 44 19.01 -28.55 -37.63
C GLN A 44 18.76 -29.25 -38.98
N GLU A 45 19.00 -28.54 -40.07
CA GLU A 45 19.21 -29.13 -41.39
C GLU A 45 20.71 -29.02 -41.77
N PRO A 46 21.45 -30.14 -41.96
CA PRO A 46 22.91 -30.15 -42.04
C PRO A 46 23.57 -29.23 -43.09
N ASN A 47 22.83 -28.88 -44.14
CA ASN A 47 23.32 -28.04 -45.26
C ASN A 47 22.64 -26.65 -45.34
N SER A 48 21.86 -26.24 -44.33
CA SER A 48 21.20 -24.93 -44.33
C SER A 48 22.20 -23.77 -44.32
N ASN A 49 21.97 -22.78 -45.18
CA ASN A 49 22.65 -21.48 -45.14
C ASN A 49 21.84 -20.42 -44.36
N VAL A 50 20.85 -20.83 -43.57
CA VAL A 50 19.84 -19.96 -42.96
C VAL A 50 19.84 -20.07 -41.45
N VAL A 51 20.12 -18.97 -40.76
CA VAL A 51 19.99 -18.86 -39.30
C VAL A 51 18.63 -18.26 -38.96
N LYS A 52 17.80 -18.98 -38.20
CA LYS A 52 16.56 -18.46 -37.62
C LYS A 52 16.91 -17.66 -36.36
N VAL A 53 16.54 -16.38 -36.35
CA VAL A 53 16.70 -15.50 -35.18
C VAL A 53 15.35 -15.34 -34.53
N ALA A 54 15.20 -15.78 -33.28
CA ALA A 54 14.00 -15.61 -32.48
C ALA A 54 14.25 -14.60 -31.34
N PHE A 55 13.25 -13.74 -31.10
CA PHE A 55 13.31 -12.64 -30.12
C PHE A 55 11.89 -12.18 -29.77
N THR A 56 11.71 -11.59 -28.59
CA THR A 56 10.41 -11.09 -28.11
C THR A 56 10.45 -9.57 -28.06
N VAL A 57 9.46 -8.93 -28.69
CA VAL A 57 9.24 -7.48 -28.63
C VAL A 57 8.09 -7.25 -27.66
N ARG A 58 8.33 -6.45 -26.61
CA ARG A 58 7.30 -6.00 -25.66
C ARG A 58 7.06 -4.48 -25.72
N ARG A 59 7.95 -3.70 -26.32
CA ARG A 59 7.77 -2.24 -26.47
C ARG A 59 7.50 -1.88 -27.92
N ALA A 60 6.59 -0.95 -28.14
CA ALA A 60 6.34 -0.34 -29.44
C ALA A 60 7.34 0.79 -29.67
N GLY A 61 7.85 0.92 -30.90
CA GLY A 61 8.92 1.86 -31.23
C GLY A 61 9.85 1.36 -32.33
N ARG A 62 10.98 2.04 -32.52
CA ARG A 62 11.99 1.68 -33.53
C ARG A 62 13.07 0.82 -32.89
N TYR A 63 13.41 -0.27 -33.58
CA TYR A 63 14.49 -1.15 -33.21
C TYR A 63 15.61 -1.10 -34.24
N GLU A 64 16.85 -1.08 -33.76
CA GLU A 64 18.04 -1.42 -34.53
C GLU A 64 18.29 -2.93 -34.40
N ILE A 65 18.62 -3.58 -35.52
CA ILE A 65 19.02 -4.99 -35.59
C ILE A 65 20.41 -5.04 -36.24
N SER A 66 21.43 -5.10 -35.38
CA SER A 66 22.84 -5.17 -35.73
C SER A 66 23.28 -6.63 -35.89
N ILE A 67 23.64 -7.03 -37.10
CA ILE A 67 24.11 -8.39 -37.44
C ILE A 67 25.59 -8.33 -37.79
N LYS A 68 26.43 -8.95 -36.93
CA LYS A 68 27.89 -8.96 -37.06
C LYS A 68 28.39 -10.38 -37.27
N LEU A 69 29.34 -10.58 -38.18
CA LEU A 69 30.03 -11.84 -38.42
C LEU A 69 31.55 -11.63 -38.25
N GLY A 70 32.14 -12.32 -37.27
CA GLY A 70 33.56 -12.13 -36.94
C GLY A 70 33.85 -10.75 -36.35
N GLY A 71 32.85 -10.09 -35.75
CA GLY A 71 32.93 -8.72 -35.22
C GLY A 71 32.58 -7.61 -36.21
N LEU A 72 32.65 -7.87 -37.52
CA LEU A 72 32.30 -6.91 -38.57
C LEU A 72 30.81 -6.97 -38.92
N ASN A 73 30.18 -5.83 -39.21
CA ASN A 73 28.80 -5.81 -39.73
C ASN A 73 28.70 -6.57 -41.06
N VAL A 74 27.63 -7.36 -41.24
CA VAL A 74 27.27 -7.89 -42.56
C VAL A 74 26.73 -6.77 -43.46
N ALA A 75 26.65 -7.02 -44.77
CA ALA A 75 26.08 -6.05 -45.71
C ALA A 75 24.67 -5.62 -45.27
N TYR A 76 24.38 -4.31 -45.37
CA TYR A 76 23.13 -3.67 -44.95
C TYR A 76 22.81 -3.71 -43.44
N SER A 77 23.73 -4.18 -42.58
CA SER A 77 23.61 -4.02 -41.12
C SER A 77 24.15 -2.65 -40.67
N PRO A 78 23.45 -1.91 -39.78
CA PRO A 78 22.23 -2.32 -39.08
C PRO A 78 20.94 -2.17 -39.89
N TYR A 79 20.00 -3.08 -39.66
CA TYR A 79 18.64 -2.99 -40.15
C TYR A 79 17.76 -2.23 -39.15
N TYR A 80 16.70 -1.57 -39.61
CA TYR A 80 15.71 -0.93 -38.74
C TYR A 80 14.33 -1.53 -38.92
N LYS A 81 13.62 -1.75 -37.82
CA LYS A 81 12.22 -2.18 -37.83
C LYS A 81 11.43 -1.40 -36.79
N VAL A 82 10.33 -0.77 -37.22
CA VAL A 82 9.32 -0.24 -36.31
C VAL A 82 8.30 -1.34 -35.99
N PHE A 83 7.98 -1.49 -34.71
CA PHE A 83 6.86 -2.29 -34.22
C PHE A 83 5.79 -1.34 -33.68
N GLN A 84 4.56 -1.51 -34.16
CA GLN A 84 3.41 -0.71 -33.74
C GLN A 84 2.85 -1.27 -32.41
N PRO A 85 2.20 -0.45 -31.57
CA PRO A 85 1.51 -0.94 -30.39
C PRO A 85 0.30 -1.81 -30.79
N GLY A 86 -0.05 -2.75 -29.93
CA GLY A 86 -1.21 -3.63 -30.09
C GLY A 86 -2.54 -2.91 -29.93
N MET A 87 -3.62 -3.70 -29.91
CA MET A 87 -4.98 -3.20 -29.71
C MET A 87 -5.21 -2.74 -28.27
N VAL A 88 -6.23 -1.92 -28.04
CA VAL A 88 -6.65 -1.48 -26.69
C VAL A 88 -7.04 -2.70 -25.84
N VAL A 89 -6.46 -2.81 -24.65
CA VAL A 89 -6.76 -3.82 -23.63
C VAL A 89 -7.37 -3.12 -22.39
N PRO A 90 -8.61 -3.45 -21.98
CA PRO A 90 -9.29 -2.83 -20.84
C PRO A 90 -8.47 -2.90 -19.54
N SER A 91 -7.98 -4.09 -19.18
CA SER A 91 -7.21 -4.36 -17.97
C SER A 91 -5.80 -3.74 -17.93
N LYS A 92 -5.37 -3.05 -18.99
CA LYS A 92 -4.15 -2.20 -19.01
C LYS A 92 -4.48 -0.72 -19.20
N THR A 93 -5.64 -0.40 -19.78
CA THR A 93 -6.15 0.97 -19.97
C THR A 93 -6.54 1.59 -18.62
N LYS A 94 -6.16 2.84 -18.39
CA LYS A 94 -6.31 3.52 -17.08
C LYS A 94 -6.78 4.96 -17.20
N ILE A 95 -7.58 5.40 -16.22
CA ILE A 95 -7.84 6.81 -15.91
C ILE A 95 -6.55 7.42 -15.33
N VAL A 96 -6.16 8.59 -15.84
CA VAL A 96 -5.02 9.38 -15.38
C VAL A 96 -5.41 10.16 -14.12
N CYS A 97 -4.51 10.20 -13.12
CA CYS A 97 -4.79 10.66 -11.76
C CYS A 97 -5.93 9.86 -11.12
N HIS A 98 -5.60 8.67 -10.60
CA HIS A 98 -6.58 7.77 -9.98
C HIS A 98 -7.16 8.35 -8.69
N PHE A 99 -8.46 8.15 -8.49
CA PHE A 99 -9.20 8.47 -7.28
C PHE A 99 -10.16 7.31 -6.96
N SER A 100 -10.46 7.13 -5.68
CA SER A 100 -11.49 6.23 -5.17
C SER A 100 -12.87 6.89 -5.13
N THR A 101 -12.93 8.22 -4.96
CA THR A 101 -14.19 8.99 -4.96
C THR A 101 -14.07 10.32 -5.72
N LEU A 102 -14.99 10.57 -6.65
CA LEU A 102 -15.05 11.77 -7.47
C LEU A 102 -16.15 12.75 -6.98
N VAL A 103 -15.75 13.94 -6.56
CA VAL A 103 -16.71 14.97 -6.12
C VAL A 103 -17.11 15.86 -7.29
N LEU A 104 -18.35 15.72 -7.77
CA LEU A 104 -18.94 16.46 -8.90
C LEU A 104 -19.94 17.53 -8.45
N THR A 105 -20.36 18.37 -9.40
CA THR A 105 -21.44 19.35 -9.22
C THR A 105 -22.57 19.06 -10.22
N CYS A 106 -23.80 19.05 -9.73
CA CYS A 106 -25.01 18.72 -10.48
C CYS A 106 -25.17 19.62 -11.72
N GLY A 107 -25.31 19.01 -12.90
CA GLY A 107 -25.40 19.70 -14.19
C GLY A 107 -24.09 20.28 -14.72
N GLN A 108 -22.96 20.17 -14.01
CA GLN A 108 -21.65 20.63 -14.49
C GLN A 108 -20.87 19.49 -15.13
N GLN A 109 -20.49 19.66 -16.40
CA GLN A 109 -19.65 18.70 -17.12
C GLN A 109 -18.26 18.59 -16.47
N HIS A 110 -17.83 17.35 -16.22
CA HIS A 110 -16.49 16.97 -15.82
C HIS A 110 -15.77 16.27 -16.98
N THR A 111 -14.43 16.24 -16.97
CA THR A 111 -13.62 15.54 -17.98
C THR A 111 -12.55 14.69 -17.30
N LEU A 112 -12.65 13.37 -17.50
CA LEU A 112 -11.64 12.39 -17.13
C LEU A 112 -10.72 12.14 -18.34
N GLN A 113 -9.42 11.99 -18.09
CA GLN A 113 -8.47 11.58 -19.11
C GLN A 113 -8.16 10.09 -18.94
N ILE A 114 -8.30 9.33 -20.02
CA ILE A 114 -7.99 7.90 -20.12
C ILE A 114 -6.80 7.74 -21.08
N VAL A 115 -5.86 6.84 -20.75
CA VAL A 115 -4.78 6.43 -21.67
C VAL A 115 -4.99 4.96 -22.03
N PRO A 116 -5.37 4.66 -23.28
CA PRO A 116 -5.50 3.28 -23.75
C PRO A 116 -4.13 2.60 -23.86
N ARG A 117 -4.07 1.33 -23.47
CA ARG A 117 -2.84 0.52 -23.46
C ARG A 117 -3.02 -0.82 -24.14
N ASP A 118 -1.94 -1.35 -24.73
CA ASP A 118 -1.91 -2.72 -25.26
C ASP A 118 -1.51 -3.78 -24.20
N GLU A 119 -1.41 -5.05 -24.63
CA GLU A 119 -1.06 -6.18 -23.77
C GLU A 119 0.32 -6.06 -23.07
N TYR A 120 1.21 -5.20 -23.57
CA TYR A 120 2.54 -4.93 -23.01
C TYR A 120 2.69 -3.51 -22.45
N ASP A 121 1.57 -2.85 -22.10
CA ASP A 121 1.54 -1.48 -21.56
C ASP A 121 2.13 -0.41 -22.51
N ASN A 122 2.09 -0.61 -23.83
CA ASN A 122 2.37 0.50 -24.76
C ASN A 122 1.14 1.41 -24.89
N PRO A 123 1.29 2.74 -24.90
CA PRO A 123 0.22 3.65 -25.31
C PRO A 123 -0.27 3.29 -26.71
N THR A 124 -1.59 3.23 -26.91
CA THR A 124 -2.17 2.85 -28.20
C THR A 124 -3.41 3.66 -28.56
N SER A 125 -3.67 3.78 -29.85
CA SER A 125 -4.94 4.20 -30.44
C SER A 125 -5.44 3.20 -31.50
N ASN A 126 -4.87 1.98 -31.53
CA ASN A 126 -5.13 0.98 -32.56
C ASN A 126 -6.38 0.14 -32.24
N SER A 127 -7.53 0.79 -32.20
CA SER A 127 -8.82 0.10 -32.11
C SER A 127 -9.22 -0.53 -33.44
N VAL A 128 -9.92 -1.66 -33.37
CA VAL A 128 -10.56 -2.32 -34.53
C VAL A 128 -11.86 -1.60 -34.91
N SER A 129 -12.45 -0.81 -34.00
CA SER A 129 -13.67 -0.05 -34.27
C SER A 129 -13.37 1.21 -35.07
N LEU A 130 -14.13 1.43 -36.14
CA LEU A 130 -14.16 2.70 -36.86
C LEU A 130 -14.64 3.86 -35.96
N ILE A 131 -15.42 3.54 -34.92
CA ILE A 131 -16.06 4.49 -33.99
C ILE A 131 -15.63 4.17 -32.55
N ASP A 132 -14.32 4.15 -32.29
CA ASP A 132 -13.73 3.72 -31.01
C ASP A 132 -14.31 4.41 -29.76
N GLU A 133 -14.72 5.67 -29.90
CA GLU A 133 -15.37 6.46 -28.84
C GLU A 133 -16.69 5.83 -28.35
N HIS A 134 -17.33 4.97 -29.15
CA HIS A 134 -18.54 4.23 -28.76
C HIS A 134 -18.23 2.93 -27.99
N ASN A 135 -16.98 2.45 -28.01
CA ASN A 135 -16.57 1.29 -27.21
C ASN A 135 -16.57 1.62 -25.71
N TYR A 136 -16.49 2.90 -25.34
CA TYR A 136 -16.47 3.36 -23.95
C TYR A 136 -17.90 3.52 -23.39
N SER A 137 -18.25 2.62 -22.48
CA SER A 137 -19.50 2.63 -21.71
C SER A 137 -19.27 3.07 -20.26
N LEU A 138 -20.36 3.43 -19.59
CA LEU A 138 -20.39 3.82 -18.18
C LEU A 138 -21.71 3.31 -17.60
N SER A 139 -21.65 2.55 -16.51
CA SER A 139 -22.80 2.31 -15.63
C SER A 139 -22.71 3.20 -14.39
N ILE A 140 -23.86 3.59 -13.84
CA ILE A 140 -23.97 4.34 -12.59
C ILE A 140 -25.13 3.75 -11.78
N HIS A 141 -24.93 3.54 -10.48
CA HIS A 141 -25.92 3.03 -9.54
C HIS A 141 -25.90 3.87 -8.26
N GLU A 142 -27.03 4.09 -7.59
CA GLU A 142 -27.06 4.88 -6.34
C GLU A 142 -26.56 4.08 -5.12
N LEU A 143 -25.83 4.75 -4.23
CA LEU A 143 -25.30 4.21 -2.98
C LEU A 143 -26.23 4.54 -1.81
N GLY A 144 -27.23 3.68 -1.63
CA GLY A 144 -28.27 3.78 -0.61
C GLY A 144 -29.31 2.66 -0.76
N PRO A 145 -30.39 2.68 0.04
CA PRO A 145 -31.52 1.79 -0.14
C PRO A 145 -32.26 2.15 -1.44
N GLN A 146 -32.64 1.12 -2.19
CA GLN A 146 -33.55 1.26 -3.34
C GLN A 146 -34.98 1.42 -2.82
N GLU A 147 -35.40 2.65 -2.55
CA GLU A 147 -36.81 2.98 -2.36
C GLU A 147 -37.47 3.11 -3.75
N GLU A 148 -38.22 2.06 -4.13
CA GLU A 148 -39.03 1.92 -5.36
C GLU A 148 -38.24 1.67 -6.68
N GLU A 149 -38.97 1.31 -7.75
CA GLU A 149 -38.41 0.73 -8.97
C GLU A 149 -37.67 1.74 -9.87
N ASN A 150 -36.42 1.44 -10.26
CA ASN A 150 -35.67 2.04 -11.36
C ASN A 150 -35.91 3.55 -11.62
N SER A 151 -35.53 4.40 -10.66
CA SER A 151 -35.22 5.79 -10.98
C SER A 151 -33.90 5.85 -11.75
N ASP A 152 -33.95 5.67 -13.08
CA ASP A 152 -32.79 5.70 -13.97
C ASP A 152 -31.93 6.96 -13.72
N VAL A 153 -30.65 6.76 -13.41
CA VAL A 153 -29.71 7.84 -13.08
C VAL A 153 -29.54 8.74 -14.30
N VAL A 154 -30.05 9.98 -14.24
CA VAL A 154 -29.98 10.91 -15.37
C VAL A 154 -28.56 11.48 -15.51
N PHE A 155 -27.82 10.97 -16.49
CA PHE A 155 -26.47 11.42 -16.85
C PHE A 155 -26.26 11.57 -18.37
N GLU A 156 -25.34 12.45 -18.74
CA GLU A 156 -24.82 12.59 -20.10
C GLU A 156 -23.38 12.10 -20.16
N LYS A 157 -22.99 11.39 -21.24
CA LYS A 157 -21.58 11.10 -21.56
C LYS A 157 -21.21 11.50 -22.98
N SER A 158 -19.98 11.98 -23.18
CA SER A 158 -19.37 12.11 -24.50
C SER A 158 -17.88 11.74 -24.43
N VAL A 159 -17.32 11.22 -25.52
CA VAL A 159 -15.95 10.67 -25.54
C VAL A 159 -15.23 11.23 -26.76
N VAL A 160 -14.01 11.73 -26.58
CA VAL A 160 -13.21 12.35 -27.64
C VAL A 160 -11.79 11.78 -27.64
N SER A 161 -11.36 11.22 -28.76
CA SER A 161 -10.05 10.57 -28.92
C SER A 161 -9.00 11.47 -29.58
N ASN A 162 -7.81 11.54 -28.97
CA ASN A 162 -6.61 12.07 -29.61
C ASN A 162 -5.66 10.92 -29.94
N ARG A 163 -5.69 10.50 -31.22
CA ARG A 163 -4.89 9.39 -31.74
C ARG A 163 -3.38 9.70 -31.80
N GLN A 164 -2.98 10.97 -31.83
CA GLN A 164 -1.55 11.34 -31.85
C GLN A 164 -0.90 11.18 -30.47
N THR A 165 -1.62 11.48 -29.40
CA THR A 165 -1.11 11.37 -28.01
C THR A 165 -1.50 10.08 -27.31
N CYS A 166 -2.30 9.22 -27.95
CA CYS A 166 -2.93 8.04 -27.33
C CYS A 166 -3.70 8.41 -26.04
N GLN A 167 -4.55 9.44 -26.15
CA GLN A 167 -5.37 9.95 -25.05
C GLN A 167 -6.85 9.93 -25.44
N VAL A 168 -7.71 9.61 -24.48
CA VAL A 168 -9.17 9.67 -24.62
C VAL A 168 -9.70 10.58 -23.52
N PHE A 169 -10.53 11.55 -23.89
CA PHE A 169 -11.20 12.46 -22.95
C PHE A 169 -12.65 12.01 -22.78
N PHE A 170 -12.94 11.39 -21.63
CA PHE A 170 -14.27 10.95 -21.26
C PHE A 170 -14.96 12.07 -20.46
N ARG A 171 -16.03 12.63 -21.02
CA ARG A 171 -16.80 13.72 -20.43
C ARG A 171 -18.09 13.18 -19.83
N LEU A 172 -18.43 13.65 -18.63
CA LEU A 172 -19.55 13.18 -17.83
C LEU A 172 -20.29 14.35 -17.18
N THR A 173 -21.62 14.34 -17.25
CA THR A 173 -22.52 15.25 -16.51
C THR A 173 -23.55 14.42 -15.76
N LEU A 174 -23.75 14.63 -14.46
CA LEU A 174 -24.87 14.02 -13.70
C LEU A 174 -25.89 15.11 -13.33
N HIS A 175 -27.17 14.82 -13.49
CA HIS A 175 -28.27 15.79 -13.29
C HIS A 175 -29.07 15.54 -11.99
N CYS A 176 -28.67 14.53 -11.21
CA CYS A 176 -29.18 14.22 -9.88
C CYS A 176 -28.09 14.47 -8.81
N ARG A 177 -28.52 14.85 -7.59
CA ARG A 177 -27.65 14.92 -6.40
C ARG A 177 -27.71 13.60 -5.66
N GLY A 178 -26.60 13.13 -5.13
CA GLY A 178 -26.54 11.84 -4.44
C GLY A 178 -25.12 11.35 -4.20
N CYS A 179 -25.01 10.10 -3.76
CA CYS A 179 -23.77 9.32 -3.79
C CYS A 179 -24.02 8.12 -4.71
N PHE A 180 -23.11 7.85 -5.64
CA PHE A 180 -23.29 6.83 -6.67
C PHE A 180 -22.03 6.01 -6.83
N HIS A 181 -22.16 4.74 -7.20
CA HIS A 181 -21.07 3.92 -7.69
C HIS A 181 -21.05 3.95 -9.21
N ALA A 182 -19.87 4.03 -9.83
CA ALA A 182 -19.70 4.19 -11.26
C ALA A 182 -18.60 3.28 -11.83
N CYS A 183 -18.86 2.63 -12.96
CA CYS A 183 -17.90 1.78 -13.66
C CYS A 183 -17.71 2.22 -15.12
N ILE A 184 -16.51 2.68 -15.48
CA ILE A 184 -16.11 2.91 -16.87
C ILE A 184 -15.60 1.60 -17.48
N SER A 185 -16.22 1.21 -18.60
CA SER A 185 -15.87 0.01 -19.36
C SER A 185 -15.46 0.33 -20.79
N TYR A 186 -14.63 -0.52 -21.38
CA TYR A 186 -14.31 -0.54 -22.82
C TYR A 186 -14.72 -1.91 -23.38
N GLN A 187 -15.56 -1.92 -24.42
CA GLN A 187 -16.13 -3.15 -25.01
C GLN A 187 -16.79 -4.07 -23.96
N ASN A 188 -17.52 -3.47 -23.02
CA ASN A 188 -18.20 -4.12 -21.90
C ASN A 188 -17.30 -4.87 -20.91
N GLN A 189 -16.00 -4.53 -20.87
CA GLN A 189 -15.09 -4.94 -19.79
C GLN A 189 -14.60 -3.70 -19.02
N PRO A 190 -14.53 -3.72 -17.68
CA PRO A 190 -14.05 -2.59 -16.88
C PRO A 190 -12.59 -2.27 -17.24
N ILE A 191 -12.26 -0.97 -17.28
CA ILE A 191 -10.86 -0.54 -17.40
C ILE A 191 -10.15 -0.68 -16.05
N SER A 192 -8.82 -0.77 -16.03
CA SER A 192 -8.04 -1.21 -14.85
C SER A 192 -8.21 -0.39 -13.56
N ASN A 193 -8.80 0.80 -13.63
CA ASN A 193 -9.24 1.62 -12.50
C ASN A 193 -10.53 2.38 -12.88
N GLY A 194 -11.45 1.66 -13.55
CA GLY A 194 -12.71 2.20 -14.06
C GLY A 194 -13.82 2.28 -13.03
N ASP A 195 -13.73 1.51 -11.95
CA ASP A 195 -14.67 1.47 -10.83
C ASP A 195 -14.32 2.53 -9.77
N PHE A 196 -15.26 3.41 -9.42
CA PHE A 196 -15.09 4.47 -8.43
C PHE A 196 -16.43 5.02 -7.94
N ASP A 197 -16.44 5.67 -6.78
CA ASP A 197 -17.63 6.36 -6.25
C ASP A 197 -17.73 7.82 -6.73
N ILE A 198 -18.93 8.38 -6.74
CA ILE A 198 -19.23 9.76 -7.12
C ILE A 198 -20.08 10.41 -6.04
N ILE A 199 -19.68 11.60 -5.55
CA ILE A 199 -20.55 12.48 -4.75
C ILE A 199 -20.99 13.65 -5.63
N VAL A 200 -22.28 13.79 -5.91
CA VAL A 200 -22.81 14.92 -6.69
C VAL A 200 -23.45 15.96 -5.78
N LEU A 201 -22.87 17.15 -5.76
CA LEU A 201 -23.29 18.29 -4.95
C LEU A 201 -24.14 19.29 -5.76
N SER A 202 -25.00 20.05 -5.10
CA SER A 202 -25.48 21.33 -5.64
C SER A 202 -24.35 22.37 -5.67
N GLU A 203 -24.51 23.42 -6.50
CA GLU A 203 -23.58 24.55 -6.53
C GLU A 203 -23.41 25.19 -5.13
N ASN A 204 -24.45 25.25 -4.29
CA ASN A 204 -24.35 25.76 -2.93
C ASN A 204 -23.50 24.85 -2.01
N GLU A 205 -23.73 23.54 -2.06
CA GLU A 205 -22.94 22.56 -1.28
C GLU A 205 -21.46 22.56 -1.71
N LYS A 206 -21.20 22.62 -3.02
CA LYS A 206 -19.86 22.79 -3.60
C LYS A 206 -19.17 24.05 -3.07
N ASN A 207 -19.83 25.21 -3.08
CA ASN A 207 -19.29 26.47 -2.54
C ASN A 207 -18.97 26.38 -1.03
N ILE A 208 -19.74 25.58 -0.27
CA ILE A 208 -19.43 25.28 1.15
C ILE A 208 -18.18 24.40 1.25
N VAL A 209 -18.08 23.32 0.46
CA VAL A 209 -16.89 22.43 0.43
C VAL A 209 -15.63 23.19 0.02
N GLU A 210 -15.68 24.04 -1.01
CA GLU A 210 -14.54 24.84 -1.45
C GLU A 210 -14.09 25.84 -0.37
N ARG A 211 -15.02 26.46 0.36
CA ARG A 211 -14.71 27.28 1.55
C ARG A 211 -14.07 26.46 2.66
N ASN A 212 -14.59 25.27 2.95
CA ASN A 212 -14.05 24.38 3.98
C ASN A 212 -12.59 23.97 3.67
N VAL A 213 -12.31 23.62 2.42
CA VAL A 213 -11.00 23.09 1.97
C VAL A 213 -9.97 24.21 1.72
N SER A 214 -10.40 25.45 1.52
CA SER A 214 -9.52 26.63 1.42
C SER A 214 -9.20 27.29 2.76
N THR A 215 -10.04 27.11 3.79
CA THR A 215 -9.85 27.72 5.13
C THR A 215 -8.71 27.05 5.91
N SER A 216 -7.49 27.53 5.72
CA SER A 216 -6.30 27.03 6.42
C SER A 216 -6.36 27.27 7.94
N GLY A 217 -6.10 26.22 8.73
CA GLY A 217 -5.89 26.29 10.17
C GLY A 217 -7.13 26.12 11.06
N VAL A 218 -8.34 26.14 10.50
CA VAL A 218 -9.58 25.87 11.24
C VAL A 218 -10.03 24.43 10.99
N SER A 219 -10.53 23.74 12.03
CA SER A 219 -11.22 22.46 11.86
C SER A 219 -12.71 22.72 11.67
N ILE A 220 -13.25 22.38 10.50
CA ILE A 220 -14.68 22.49 10.21
C ILE A 220 -15.42 21.40 10.98
N TYR A 221 -16.58 21.71 11.56
CA TYR A 221 -17.37 20.75 12.33
C TYR A 221 -18.76 20.54 11.73
N PHE A 222 -19.27 19.32 11.86
CA PHE A 222 -20.62 18.90 11.48
C PHE A 222 -21.30 18.27 12.69
N GLU A 223 -22.60 18.50 12.86
CA GLU A 223 -23.41 17.80 13.86
C GLU A 223 -23.88 16.44 13.31
N ALA A 224 -23.65 15.38 14.07
CA ALA A 224 -23.96 14.00 13.67
C ALA A 224 -24.42 13.15 14.86
N TYR A 225 -24.93 11.96 14.56
CA TYR A 225 -25.34 10.94 15.53
C TYR A 225 -24.49 9.69 15.33
N LEU A 226 -23.73 9.34 16.37
CA LEU A 226 -22.92 8.13 16.46
C LEU A 226 -23.79 6.96 16.90
N TYR A 227 -23.72 5.87 16.15
CA TYR A 227 -24.32 4.60 16.55
C TYR A 227 -23.29 3.76 17.33
N GLU A 228 -23.76 2.97 18.29
CA GLU A 228 -22.91 1.91 18.86
C GLU A 228 -22.75 0.82 17.80
N ALA A 229 -21.56 0.21 17.71
CA ALA A 229 -21.25 -0.84 16.74
C ALA A 229 -21.94 -2.17 17.14
N SER A 230 -23.26 -2.24 16.99
CA SER A 230 -24.12 -3.35 17.39
C SER A 230 -25.00 -3.82 16.24
N SER A 231 -24.34 -4.33 15.19
CA SER A 231 -24.97 -4.86 13.97
C SER A 231 -24.10 -5.86 13.20
N TYR A 232 -22.77 -5.85 13.38
CA TYR A 232 -21.83 -6.83 12.82
C TYR A 232 -21.56 -8.06 13.71
N THR A 233 -22.52 -8.43 14.56
CA THR A 233 -22.64 -9.79 15.13
C THR A 233 -24.05 -10.01 15.67
N ASN A 234 -24.59 -11.22 15.49
CA ASN A 234 -25.92 -11.59 16.00
C ASN A 234 -25.85 -11.99 17.49
N THR A 235 -25.64 -11.03 18.39
CA THR A 235 -25.88 -11.17 19.85
C THR A 235 -25.85 -9.81 20.57
N GLN A 236 -26.76 -9.60 21.53
CA GLN A 236 -26.96 -8.31 22.20
C GLN A 236 -25.93 -8.03 23.32
N TRP A 237 -25.52 -6.76 23.47
CA TRP A 237 -24.65 -6.30 24.58
C TRP A 237 -25.28 -5.16 25.41
N HIS A 238 -25.52 -5.45 26.69
CA HIS A 238 -26.05 -4.53 27.70
C HIS A 238 -25.24 -4.61 29.01
N LEU A 239 -24.60 -3.50 29.40
CA LEU A 239 -23.96 -3.36 30.70
C LEU A 239 -24.98 -2.92 31.78
N PRO A 240 -24.95 -3.51 32.99
CA PRO A 240 -25.83 -3.09 34.09
C PRO A 240 -25.33 -1.81 34.78
N PRO A 241 -26.21 -1.03 35.46
CA PRO A 241 -25.80 0.17 36.19
C PRO A 241 -25.05 -0.16 37.49
N THR A 242 -23.98 0.60 37.78
CA THR A 242 -23.27 0.53 39.06
C THR A 242 -24.02 1.27 40.17
N HIS A 243 -24.58 0.53 41.13
CA HIS A 243 -25.06 1.08 42.40
C HIS A 243 -24.37 0.41 43.58
N LEU A 244 -23.80 1.23 44.47
CA LEU A 244 -23.16 0.76 45.69
C LEU A 244 -24.19 0.16 46.66
N SER A 245 -23.85 -0.97 47.27
CA SER A 245 -24.62 -1.52 48.38
C SER A 245 -24.37 -0.73 49.66
N SER A 246 -25.46 -0.38 50.36
CA SER A 246 -25.45 -0.06 51.78
C SER A 246 -26.65 -0.77 52.42
N SER A 247 -26.50 -1.21 53.66
CA SER A 247 -27.30 -2.32 54.20
C SER A 247 -28.17 -1.92 55.40
N GLN A 248 -29.46 -2.30 55.37
CA GLN A 248 -30.23 -2.68 56.57
C GLN A 248 -31.62 -3.31 56.30
N ARG A 249 -31.84 -4.49 56.91
CA ARG A 249 -33.05 -5.00 57.60
C ARG A 249 -34.47 -4.84 56.99
N ARG A 250 -35.06 -5.98 56.57
CA ARG A 250 -36.32 -6.67 57.02
C ARG A 250 -37.44 -5.86 57.75
N PRO A 251 -38.74 -6.30 57.73
CA PRO A 251 -39.35 -7.51 57.10
C PRO A 251 -40.81 -7.43 56.50
N SER A 252 -41.20 -8.50 55.78
CA SER A 252 -42.52 -9.22 55.78
C SER A 252 -43.83 -8.66 55.17
N THR A 253 -44.73 -9.61 54.83
CA THR A 253 -46.16 -9.53 54.42
C THR A 253 -46.48 -9.04 52.99
N ALA A 254 -47.40 -9.65 52.21
CA ALA A 254 -48.08 -10.97 52.34
C ALA A 254 -48.72 -11.44 50.99
N THR A 255 -48.93 -12.76 50.88
CA THR A 255 -50.04 -13.51 50.19
C THR A 255 -50.51 -13.21 48.76
N GLU A 256 -50.61 -14.32 47.98
CA GLU A 256 -51.72 -14.70 47.05
C GLU A 256 -51.87 -13.91 45.72
N ASP A 257 -52.22 -14.50 44.56
CA ASP A 257 -52.68 -15.87 44.20
C ASP A 257 -52.04 -16.40 42.87
N GLU A 258 -52.30 -17.67 42.54
CA GLU A 258 -51.95 -18.35 41.27
C GLU A 258 -53.07 -18.21 40.21
N ASP A 259 -52.74 -18.28 38.91
CA ASP A 259 -53.62 -18.85 37.87
C ASP A 259 -52.84 -19.13 36.56
N GLU A 260 -53.32 -20.06 35.72
CA GLU A 260 -52.55 -20.67 34.61
C GLU A 260 -52.86 -20.15 33.17
N ASP A 261 -51.91 -20.47 32.27
CA ASP A 261 -52.07 -20.84 30.85
C ASP A 261 -52.55 -19.83 29.79
N SER A 262 -51.61 -19.35 28.95
CA SER A 262 -51.71 -19.31 27.47
C SER A 262 -50.47 -18.67 26.81
N PRO A 263 -49.81 -19.31 25.82
CA PRO A 263 -48.66 -18.73 25.13
C PRO A 263 -49.08 -17.78 23.99
N SER A 264 -49.06 -16.46 24.23
CA SER A 264 -49.25 -15.47 23.14
C SER A 264 -47.94 -15.12 22.45
N ASP A 265 -47.86 -15.38 21.16
CA ASP A 265 -46.73 -15.04 20.30
C ASP A 265 -46.54 -13.51 20.26
N SER A 266 -45.45 -13.00 20.84
CA SER A 266 -45.15 -11.57 20.84
C SER A 266 -43.65 -11.33 20.68
N GLN A 267 -43.22 -11.15 19.43
CA GLN A 267 -41.92 -10.57 19.11
C GLN A 267 -41.86 -9.15 19.68
N THR A 268 -41.17 -8.97 20.81
CA THR A 268 -40.84 -7.63 21.32
C THR A 268 -39.92 -6.95 20.30
N PRO A 269 -40.28 -5.79 19.73
CA PRO A 269 -39.39 -5.09 18.82
C PRO A 269 -38.12 -4.68 19.57
N GLU A 270 -36.95 -4.96 18.99
CA GLU A 270 -35.68 -4.56 19.59
C GLU A 270 -35.67 -3.04 19.82
N LYS A 271 -35.43 -2.64 21.07
CA LYS A 271 -35.33 -1.23 21.44
C LYS A 271 -34.01 -0.67 20.93
N VAL A 272 -34.00 -0.24 19.66
CA VAL A 272 -32.90 0.49 19.01
C VAL A 272 -32.33 1.52 20.00
N LYS A 273 -31.10 1.29 20.45
CA LYS A 273 -30.42 2.20 21.40
C LYS A 273 -30.40 3.59 20.79
N LYS A 274 -30.82 4.60 21.57
CA LYS A 274 -30.85 5.98 21.08
C LYS A 274 -29.42 6.44 20.74
N PRO A 275 -29.14 6.84 19.49
CA PRO A 275 -27.79 7.16 19.06
C PRO A 275 -27.26 8.42 19.73
N LYS A 276 -25.94 8.48 19.85
CA LYS A 276 -25.22 9.44 20.65
C LYS A 276 -24.87 10.68 19.84
N LYS A 277 -25.35 11.86 20.26
CA LYS A 277 -25.05 13.12 19.56
C LYS A 277 -23.56 13.47 19.67
N VAL A 278 -22.92 13.70 18.52
CA VAL A 278 -21.48 13.95 18.39
C VAL A 278 -21.22 15.09 17.38
N TYR A 279 -19.97 15.54 17.37
CA TYR A 279 -19.46 16.58 16.48
C TYR A 279 -18.26 16.04 15.70
N CYS A 280 -18.42 16.01 14.38
CA CYS A 280 -17.45 15.43 13.45
C CYS A 280 -16.59 16.56 12.86
N TYR A 281 -15.31 16.57 13.21
CA TYR A 281 -14.36 17.61 12.80
C TYR A 281 -13.50 17.14 11.63
N VAL A 282 -13.58 17.84 10.48
CA VAL A 282 -12.68 17.66 9.34
C VAL A 282 -11.57 18.72 9.38
N SER A 283 -10.34 18.31 9.10
CA SER A 283 -9.17 19.19 8.96
C SER A 283 -8.20 18.58 7.93
N PRO A 284 -7.24 19.34 7.37
CA PRO A 284 -6.30 18.81 6.38
C PRO A 284 -5.39 17.65 6.87
N LYS A 285 -5.31 17.34 8.18
CA LYS A 285 -4.53 16.20 8.69
C LYS A 285 -5.40 15.04 9.20
N GLN A 286 -6.51 15.36 9.87
CA GLN A 286 -7.32 14.39 10.63
C GLN A 286 -8.82 14.64 10.47
N PHE A 287 -9.59 13.56 10.47
CA PHE A 287 -11.01 13.55 10.77
C PHE A 287 -11.18 13.08 12.23
N SER A 288 -12.06 13.69 13.02
CA SER A 288 -12.22 13.27 14.43
C SER A 288 -13.65 13.47 14.96
N VAL A 289 -14.17 12.42 15.61
CA VAL A 289 -15.51 12.40 16.21
C VAL A 289 -15.38 12.76 17.70
N LYS A 290 -16.16 13.74 18.16
CA LYS A 290 -16.09 14.26 19.53
C LYS A 290 -17.46 14.38 20.19
N GLU A 291 -17.49 14.17 21.50
CA GLU A 291 -18.58 14.52 22.40
C GLU A 291 -18.22 15.80 23.16
N PHE A 292 -19.19 16.52 23.74
CA PHE A 292 -18.93 17.62 24.67
C PHE A 292 -19.38 17.28 26.09
N TYR A 293 -18.42 16.93 26.95
CA TYR A 293 -18.68 16.76 28.38
C TYR A 293 -19.08 18.10 29.00
N LEU A 294 -20.16 18.09 29.79
CA LEU A 294 -20.83 19.28 30.34
C LEU A 294 -21.14 20.38 29.31
N LYS A 295 -21.28 20.03 28.02
CA LYS A 295 -21.44 20.97 26.88
C LYS A 295 -20.27 21.94 26.64
N ILE A 296 -19.14 21.78 27.32
CA ILE A 296 -18.00 22.73 27.29
C ILE A 296 -16.69 22.04 26.91
N ILE A 297 -16.43 20.83 27.42
CA ILE A 297 -15.14 20.15 27.24
C ILE A 297 -15.24 19.13 26.10
N PRO A 298 -14.56 19.33 24.95
CA PRO A 298 -14.61 18.40 23.83
C PRO A 298 -13.82 17.13 24.12
N TRP A 299 -14.52 16.04 24.44
CA TRP A 299 -13.94 14.70 24.58
C TRP A 299 -13.81 14.03 23.22
N ARG A 300 -12.64 13.49 22.90
CA ARG A 300 -12.39 12.85 21.60
C ARG A 300 -12.69 11.36 21.67
N LEU A 301 -13.61 10.88 20.84
CA LEU A 301 -13.97 9.47 20.75
C LEU A 301 -13.09 8.76 19.73
N PHE A 302 -13.13 9.23 18.47
CA PHE A 302 -12.40 8.63 17.35
C PHE A 302 -11.51 9.65 16.65
N THR A 303 -10.41 9.18 16.04
CA THR A 303 -9.55 9.96 15.15
C THR A 303 -9.13 9.09 13.98
N PHE A 304 -9.37 9.59 12.79
CA PHE A 304 -8.97 9.02 11.51
C PHE A 304 -8.03 10.00 10.81
N ARG A 305 -7.25 9.54 9.84
CA ARG A 305 -6.39 10.40 9.02
C ARG A 305 -7.14 10.88 7.77
N VAL A 306 -6.68 11.98 7.17
CA VAL A 306 -7.07 12.34 5.79
C VAL A 306 -6.03 11.79 4.82
N CYS A 307 -6.07 10.46 4.62
CA CYS A 307 -5.22 9.67 3.70
C CYS A 307 -6.09 8.62 2.95
N PRO A 308 -5.57 7.99 1.86
CA PRO A 308 -6.35 7.04 1.05
C PRO A 308 -6.85 5.80 1.81
N GLY A 309 -6.12 5.36 2.85
CA GLY A 309 -6.51 4.20 3.67
C GLY A 309 -7.69 4.43 4.62
N THR A 310 -8.21 5.67 4.76
CA THR A 310 -9.44 5.94 5.51
C THR A 310 -10.62 5.98 4.52
N LYS A 311 -11.39 4.89 4.47
CA LYS A 311 -12.52 4.70 3.54
C LYS A 311 -13.83 5.21 4.13
N PHE A 312 -14.74 5.62 3.25
CA PHE A 312 -16.09 6.10 3.59
C PHE A 312 -17.12 5.24 2.84
N SER A 313 -17.93 4.46 3.56
CA SER A 313 -19.04 3.70 2.97
C SER A 313 -20.36 4.44 3.17
N TYR A 314 -21.19 4.55 2.14
CA TYR A 314 -22.43 5.31 2.17
C TYR A 314 -23.63 4.40 2.44
N LEU A 315 -24.37 4.68 3.51
CA LEU A 315 -25.55 3.91 3.93
C LEU A 315 -26.83 4.76 3.87
N GLY A 316 -27.97 4.11 4.08
CA GLY A 316 -29.29 4.72 4.01
C GLY A 316 -29.66 5.70 5.14
N PRO A 317 -30.91 6.16 5.15
CA PRO A 317 -31.47 6.94 6.25
C PRO A 317 -31.48 6.13 7.56
N ASP A 318 -30.95 6.72 8.62
CA ASP A 318 -30.91 6.08 9.94
C ASP A 318 -32.33 5.83 10.52
N PRO A 319 -32.52 4.80 11.37
CA PRO A 319 -33.86 4.42 11.81
C PRO A 319 -34.58 5.46 12.68
N VAL A 320 -33.85 6.39 13.32
CA VAL A 320 -34.36 7.26 14.39
C VAL A 320 -34.65 8.69 13.92
N HIS A 321 -33.71 9.31 13.20
CA HIS A 321 -33.77 10.68 12.70
C HIS A 321 -33.96 10.76 11.18
N LYS A 322 -33.88 9.61 10.46
CA LYS A 322 -33.97 9.53 8.99
C LYS A 322 -32.93 10.41 8.27
N LEU A 323 -31.75 10.59 8.89
CA LEU A 323 -30.62 11.27 8.27
C LEU A 323 -29.75 10.25 7.53
N LEU A 324 -29.17 10.64 6.39
CA LEU A 324 -28.29 9.77 5.62
C LEU A 324 -27.05 9.40 6.44
N THR A 325 -26.67 8.13 6.37
CA THR A 325 -25.60 7.53 7.17
C THR A 325 -24.34 7.32 6.33
N LEU A 326 -23.18 7.39 6.98
CA LEU A 326 -21.92 6.86 6.47
C LEU A 326 -21.22 6.04 7.55
N VAL A 327 -20.34 5.13 7.12
CA VAL A 327 -19.37 4.43 7.97
C VAL A 327 -17.98 4.93 7.61
N VAL A 328 -17.15 5.23 8.62
CA VAL A 328 -15.73 5.53 8.43
C VAL A 328 -14.90 4.38 8.97
N ASP A 329 -14.00 3.86 8.14
CA ASP A 329 -13.07 2.79 8.49
C ASP A 329 -11.62 3.21 8.15
N ASP A 330 -10.66 2.72 8.93
CA ASP A 330 -9.21 2.82 8.68
C ASP A 330 -8.45 1.50 8.89
N GLY A 331 -9.16 0.38 9.11
CA GLY A 331 -8.58 -0.94 9.33
C GLY A 331 -7.82 -1.13 10.66
N ILE A 332 -7.76 -0.08 11.50
CA ILE A 332 -6.99 -0.01 12.75
C ILE A 332 -7.91 0.10 13.99
N GLN A 333 -9.07 0.72 13.87
CA GLN A 333 -10.10 0.78 14.92
C GLN A 333 -11.46 0.27 14.39
N PRO A 334 -12.41 -0.15 15.25
CA PRO A 334 -13.73 -0.59 14.80
C PRO A 334 -14.41 0.47 13.92
N PRO A 335 -15.05 0.09 12.80
CA PRO A 335 -15.71 1.05 11.90
C PRO A 335 -16.76 1.89 12.63
N VAL A 336 -16.84 3.18 12.28
CA VAL A 336 -17.63 4.18 13.01
C VAL A 336 -18.79 4.67 12.16
N GLU A 337 -20.00 4.25 12.53
CA GLU A 337 -21.26 4.61 11.87
C GLU A 337 -21.80 5.96 12.37
N LEU A 338 -22.09 6.86 11.43
CA LEU A 338 -22.46 8.26 11.67
C LEU A 338 -23.62 8.69 10.76
N SER A 339 -24.77 9.03 11.33
CA SER A 339 -25.83 9.72 10.57
C SER A 339 -25.70 11.24 10.67
N CYS A 340 -25.82 11.94 9.54
CA CYS A 340 -25.48 13.36 9.44
C CYS A 340 -26.37 14.06 8.42
N LYS A 341 -26.99 15.18 8.81
CA LYS A 341 -27.83 16.00 7.90
C LYS A 341 -27.05 16.52 6.69
N GLU A 342 -25.75 16.76 6.87
CA GLU A 342 -24.85 17.29 5.84
C GLU A 342 -23.84 16.22 5.39
N ARG A 343 -24.22 14.92 5.41
CA ARG A 343 -23.38 13.76 5.06
C ARG A 343 -22.50 14.02 3.82
N ASN A 344 -23.11 14.45 2.72
CA ASN A 344 -22.43 14.63 1.44
C ASN A 344 -21.44 15.82 1.48
N ILE A 345 -21.71 16.87 2.26
CA ILE A 345 -20.78 18.00 2.47
C ILE A 345 -19.59 17.55 3.32
N LEU A 346 -19.83 16.77 4.38
CA LEU A 346 -18.79 16.21 5.26
C LEU A 346 -17.85 15.29 4.44
N ALA A 347 -18.41 14.31 3.72
CA ALA A 347 -17.65 13.39 2.88
C ALA A 347 -16.90 14.12 1.74
N ALA A 348 -17.55 15.03 1.02
CA ALA A 348 -16.88 15.81 -0.01
C ALA A 348 -15.78 16.74 0.55
N THR A 349 -15.94 17.29 1.76
CA THR A 349 -14.89 18.07 2.45
C THR A 349 -13.69 17.19 2.81
N PHE A 350 -13.93 15.95 3.24
CA PHE A 350 -12.88 14.95 3.48
C PHE A 350 -12.15 14.59 2.18
N ILE A 351 -12.86 14.12 1.14
CA ILE A 351 -12.28 13.70 -0.15
C ILE A 351 -11.54 14.85 -0.86
N ARG A 352 -12.08 16.07 -0.85
CA ARG A 352 -11.39 17.24 -1.44
C ARG A 352 -10.15 17.66 -0.62
N SER A 353 -10.13 17.43 0.69
CA SER A 353 -8.92 17.62 1.51
C SER A 353 -7.88 16.53 1.21
N LEU A 354 -8.32 15.27 1.07
CA LEU A 354 -7.49 14.13 0.69
C LEU A 354 -6.80 14.36 -0.66
N HIS A 355 -7.55 14.68 -1.71
CA HIS A 355 -6.99 14.92 -3.04
C HIS A 355 -5.99 16.09 -3.03
N LYS A 356 -6.24 17.13 -2.22
CA LYS A 356 -5.31 18.25 -2.02
C LYS A 356 -4.02 17.84 -1.30
N ASN A 357 -4.09 16.89 -0.36
CA ASN A 357 -2.92 16.37 0.36
C ASN A 357 -2.01 15.50 -0.51
N ILE A 358 -2.58 14.64 -1.35
CA ILE A 358 -1.84 13.62 -2.13
C ILE A 358 -1.38 14.13 -3.52
N GLY A 359 -1.71 15.37 -3.88
CA GLY A 359 -1.39 15.95 -5.20
C GLY A 359 -2.39 15.64 -6.31
N GLY A 360 -3.55 15.07 -5.97
CA GLY A 360 -4.67 14.81 -6.89
C GLY A 360 -4.72 13.40 -7.48
N SER A 361 -3.90 12.45 -7.00
CA SER A 361 -3.91 11.05 -7.43
C SER A 361 -3.54 10.12 -6.28
N GLU A 362 -4.21 8.97 -6.18
CA GLU A 362 -3.96 7.93 -5.18
C GLU A 362 -2.87 6.93 -5.60
N THR A 363 -2.34 6.99 -6.83
CA THR A 363 -1.27 6.06 -7.24
C THR A 363 0.05 6.35 -6.52
N PHE A 364 0.79 5.29 -6.16
CA PHE A 364 2.11 5.40 -5.53
C PHE A 364 3.06 6.31 -6.32
N GLN A 365 3.18 6.11 -7.64
CA GLN A 365 4.09 6.90 -8.47
C GLN A 365 3.69 8.38 -8.52
N ASP A 366 2.40 8.73 -8.47
CA ASP A 366 1.96 10.13 -8.40
C ASP A 366 2.20 10.73 -7.01
N LYS A 367 1.91 10.00 -5.92
CA LYS A 367 2.28 10.38 -4.54
C LYS A 367 3.78 10.65 -4.44
N VAL A 368 4.63 9.80 -5.03
CA VAL A 368 6.10 9.97 -5.10
C VAL A 368 6.47 11.23 -5.90
N ASN A 369 5.85 11.45 -7.07
CA ASN A 369 6.10 12.64 -7.90
C ASN A 369 5.73 13.94 -7.16
N PHE A 370 4.60 13.93 -6.46
CA PHE A 370 4.15 15.02 -5.60
C PHE A 370 5.10 15.24 -4.40
N PHE A 371 5.37 14.20 -3.62
CA PHE A 371 6.30 14.22 -2.48
C PHE A 371 7.65 14.83 -2.84
N GLN A 372 8.26 14.35 -3.93
CA GLN A 372 9.56 14.86 -4.38
C GLN A 372 9.48 16.32 -4.84
N ARG A 373 8.36 16.75 -5.45
CA ARG A 373 8.15 18.16 -5.83
C ARG A 373 8.04 19.06 -4.61
N GLU A 374 7.23 18.70 -3.62
CA GLU A 374 7.06 19.50 -2.41
C GLU A 374 8.33 19.51 -1.55
N LEU A 375 9.06 18.39 -1.46
CA LEU A 375 10.35 18.33 -0.75
C LEU A 375 11.42 19.21 -1.41
N ARG A 376 11.46 19.28 -2.75
CA ARG A 376 12.30 20.26 -3.47
C ARG A 376 11.90 21.71 -3.16
N GLN A 377 10.61 22.01 -2.98
CA GLN A 377 10.14 23.35 -2.59
C GLN A 377 10.56 23.71 -1.15
N VAL A 378 10.41 22.77 -0.19
CA VAL A 378 10.86 22.94 1.20
C VAL A 378 12.36 23.28 1.28
N HIS A 379 13.18 22.66 0.42
CA HIS A 379 14.62 22.89 0.35
C HIS A 379 15.05 23.98 -0.64
N MET A 380 14.14 24.65 -1.36
CA MET A 380 14.50 25.59 -2.45
C MET A 380 15.42 26.75 -2.00
N LYS A 381 15.34 27.16 -0.73
CA LYS A 381 16.20 28.20 -0.13
C LYS A 381 17.54 27.68 0.43
N ARG A 382 17.78 26.36 0.39
CA ARG A 382 18.97 25.69 0.95
C ARG A 382 19.88 25.24 -0.22
N PRO A 383 20.96 25.97 -0.56
CA PRO A 383 21.72 25.70 -1.76
C PRO A 383 22.48 24.37 -1.67
N HIS A 384 22.32 23.52 -2.70
CA HIS A 384 23.00 22.22 -2.86
C HIS A 384 24.50 22.37 -3.23
N SER A 385 25.17 23.30 -2.55
CA SER A 385 26.62 23.50 -2.51
C SER A 385 27.34 22.27 -1.93
N LYS A 386 28.65 22.17 -2.14
CA LYS A 386 29.46 21.02 -1.71
C LYS A 386 29.77 21.05 -0.21
N VAL A 387 29.87 19.88 0.44
CA VAL A 387 30.46 19.70 1.77
C VAL A 387 31.25 18.40 1.83
N THR A 388 32.49 18.45 2.31
CA THR A 388 33.37 17.28 2.40
C THR A 388 33.11 16.49 3.68
N LEU A 389 32.85 15.19 3.56
CA LEU A 389 32.75 14.27 4.70
C LEU A 389 33.99 13.36 4.72
N LYS A 390 34.93 13.61 5.64
CA LYS A 390 36.08 12.72 5.87
C LYS A 390 35.70 11.62 6.85
N VAL A 391 35.81 10.37 6.42
CA VAL A 391 35.38 9.17 7.18
C VAL A 391 36.42 8.06 7.06
N SER A 392 36.43 7.10 8.00
CA SER A 392 37.31 5.92 7.93
C SER A 392 36.46 4.65 7.89
N ARG A 393 36.76 3.71 6.99
CA ARG A 393 36.02 2.44 6.87
C ARG A 393 36.02 1.64 8.18
N HIS A 394 37.14 1.63 8.91
CA HIS A 394 37.30 0.87 10.14
C HIS A 394 36.43 1.37 11.30
N CYS A 395 36.03 2.64 11.31
CA CYS A 395 35.14 3.24 12.31
C CYS A 395 34.06 4.09 11.66
N LEU A 396 33.39 3.54 10.64
CA LEU A 396 32.50 4.30 9.75
C LEU A 396 31.39 5.06 10.48
N LEU A 397 30.70 4.41 11.42
CA LEU A 397 29.62 5.02 12.18
C LEU A 397 30.11 6.18 13.06
N GLU A 398 31.18 5.97 13.84
CA GLU A 398 31.73 7.01 14.71
C GLU A 398 32.29 8.18 13.91
N SER A 399 33.07 7.90 12.86
CA SER A 399 33.67 8.94 12.01
C SER A 399 32.60 9.75 11.25
N SER A 400 31.54 9.11 10.76
CA SER A 400 30.40 9.79 10.11
C SER A 400 29.59 10.65 11.09
N PHE A 401 29.32 10.14 12.29
CA PHE A 401 28.64 10.89 13.36
C PHE A 401 29.48 12.07 13.84
N LYS A 402 30.81 11.89 13.94
CA LYS A 402 31.77 12.96 14.29
C LYS A 402 31.88 14.03 13.21
N ALA A 403 31.91 13.65 11.93
CA ALA A 403 31.98 14.58 10.80
C ALA A 403 30.71 15.44 10.67
N THR A 404 29.54 14.85 10.89
CA THR A 404 28.23 15.53 10.79
C THR A 404 27.77 16.21 12.09
N ARG A 405 28.45 16.00 13.23
CA ARG A 405 28.08 16.50 14.57
C ARG A 405 27.71 17.99 14.63
N ASN A 406 28.37 18.82 13.83
CA ASN A 406 28.22 20.28 13.83
C ASN A 406 27.42 20.80 12.61
N PHE A 407 26.83 19.93 11.80
CA PHE A 407 26.06 20.32 10.62
C PHE A 407 24.73 20.99 11.02
N SER A 408 24.44 22.14 10.41
CA SER A 408 23.08 22.69 10.42
C SER A 408 22.16 21.89 9.49
N VAL A 409 20.84 22.11 9.61
CA VAL A 409 19.85 21.58 8.65
C VAL A 409 20.15 22.00 7.20
N SER A 410 20.79 23.17 7.00
CA SER A 410 21.22 23.60 5.66
C SER A 410 22.49 22.88 5.19
N ASP A 411 23.36 22.41 6.08
CA ASP A 411 24.51 21.57 5.71
C ASP A 411 24.08 20.16 5.34
N TRP A 412 23.06 19.61 6.02
CA TRP A 412 22.41 18.37 5.58
C TRP A 412 21.74 18.49 4.20
N SER A 413 21.46 19.69 3.70
CA SER A 413 20.96 19.91 2.33
C SER A 413 22.09 20.02 1.27
N LYS A 414 23.36 20.09 1.68
CA LYS A 414 24.51 20.19 0.77
C LYS A 414 24.84 18.86 0.09
N ASN A 415 25.47 18.93 -1.07
CA ASN A 415 26.00 17.78 -1.78
C ASN A 415 27.18 17.17 -1.00
N PHE A 416 27.07 15.91 -0.60
CA PHE A 416 28.11 15.24 0.20
C PHE A 416 29.23 14.74 -0.71
N GLU A 417 30.44 15.25 -0.50
CA GLU A 417 31.69 14.77 -1.11
C GLU A 417 32.42 13.91 -0.08
N VAL A 418 32.16 12.59 -0.14
CA VAL A 418 32.72 11.65 0.82
C VAL A 418 34.16 11.31 0.44
N VAL A 419 35.07 11.46 1.40
CA VAL A 419 36.47 11.06 1.32
C VAL A 419 36.68 9.97 2.36
N PHE A 420 36.89 8.73 1.90
CA PHE A 420 37.44 7.69 2.75
C PHE A 420 38.91 7.98 3.04
N GLN A 421 39.33 7.79 4.28
CA GLN A 421 40.69 8.08 4.71
C GLN A 421 41.68 7.13 4.02
N ASP A 422 42.77 7.70 3.51
CA ASP A 422 43.88 6.99 2.87
C ASP A 422 43.50 6.21 1.58
N GLU A 423 42.41 6.62 0.92
CA GLU A 423 41.90 6.05 -0.33
C GLU A 423 41.77 7.12 -1.44
N GLU A 424 42.09 6.73 -2.68
CA GLU A 424 41.86 7.56 -3.88
C GLU A 424 40.52 7.20 -4.55
N ALA A 425 39.83 8.21 -5.09
CA ALA A 425 38.56 8.04 -5.79
C ALA A 425 38.55 8.76 -7.15
N LEU A 426 38.04 8.09 -8.19
CA LEU A 426 37.94 8.64 -9.55
C LEU A 426 36.74 9.58 -9.73
N ASP A 427 35.71 9.46 -8.87
CA ASP A 427 34.51 10.29 -8.90
C ASP A 427 33.96 10.56 -7.48
N TRP A 428 33.01 11.50 -7.37
CA TRP A 428 32.31 11.79 -6.11
C TRP A 428 31.01 11.00 -5.93
N GLY A 429 30.52 10.31 -6.97
CA GLY A 429 29.28 9.53 -6.95
C GLY A 429 29.47 8.13 -6.38
N GLY A 430 30.56 7.44 -6.71
CA GLY A 430 30.94 6.13 -6.16
C GLY A 430 31.06 6.14 -4.64
N PRO A 431 31.99 6.93 -4.07
CA PRO A 431 32.18 7.02 -2.61
C PRO A 431 30.91 7.46 -1.87
N ARG A 432 30.08 8.33 -2.46
CA ARG A 432 28.80 8.74 -1.89
C ARG A 432 27.81 7.56 -1.79
N ARG A 433 27.56 6.86 -2.90
CA ARG A 433 26.64 5.71 -2.93
C ARG A 433 27.10 4.60 -1.98
N GLU A 434 28.39 4.31 -1.99
CA GLU A 434 28.99 3.33 -1.08
C GLU A 434 28.85 3.75 0.39
N TRP A 435 29.13 5.02 0.71
CA TRP A 435 28.95 5.54 2.07
C TRP A 435 27.51 5.39 2.56
N PHE A 436 26.51 5.79 1.75
CA PHE A 436 25.09 5.61 2.10
C PHE A 436 24.73 4.15 2.34
N GLU A 437 25.22 3.22 1.52
CA GLU A 437 24.98 1.79 1.72
C GLU A 437 25.63 1.26 3.01
N LEU A 438 26.90 1.58 3.24
CA LEU A 438 27.64 1.09 4.41
C LEU A 438 27.15 1.72 5.73
N ILE A 439 26.79 3.01 5.74
CA ILE A 439 26.28 3.69 6.94
C ILE A 439 24.84 3.27 7.27
N CYS A 440 24.01 2.94 6.27
CA CYS A 440 22.71 2.31 6.50
C CYS A 440 22.89 0.93 7.17
N LYS A 441 23.76 0.07 6.63
CA LYS A 441 24.07 -1.23 7.26
C LYS A 441 24.56 -1.05 8.71
N ALA A 442 25.50 -0.13 8.94
CA ALA A 442 26.05 0.13 10.27
C ALA A 442 25.07 0.76 11.29
N LEU A 443 23.91 1.27 10.86
CA LEU A 443 22.86 1.82 11.75
C LEU A 443 21.69 0.86 11.96
N PHE A 444 21.26 0.19 10.90
CA PHE A 444 20.00 -0.55 10.88
C PHE A 444 20.17 -2.07 11.00
N ASP A 445 21.38 -2.60 10.83
CA ASP A 445 21.69 -3.97 11.25
C ASP A 445 21.89 -4.07 12.78
N THR A 446 21.64 -5.27 13.30
CA THR A 446 21.66 -5.58 14.74
C THR A 446 23.05 -5.51 15.36
N SER A 447 24.11 -5.55 14.54
CA SER A 447 25.50 -5.39 14.97
C SER A 447 25.79 -4.10 15.74
N SER A 448 25.05 -3.02 15.48
CA SER A 448 25.17 -1.75 16.21
C SER A 448 24.42 -1.71 17.57
N GLN A 449 23.51 -2.66 17.79
CA GLN A 449 22.51 -2.66 18.87
C GLN A 449 21.60 -1.41 18.94
N LEU A 450 21.63 -0.52 17.94
CA LEU A 450 20.70 0.60 17.80
C LEU A 450 19.32 0.10 17.36
N PHE A 451 19.31 -0.86 16.44
CA PHE A 451 18.15 -1.64 16.05
C PHE A 451 18.34 -3.10 16.48
N THR A 452 17.23 -3.80 16.68
CA THR A 452 17.14 -5.23 17.03
C THR A 452 16.12 -5.92 16.12
N ARG A 453 16.00 -7.25 16.22
CA ARG A 453 14.90 -8.04 15.68
C ARG A 453 14.08 -8.61 16.85
N PHE A 454 12.82 -8.99 16.64
CA PHE A 454 12.02 -9.69 17.66
C PHE A 454 12.38 -11.18 17.78
N SER A 455 12.94 -11.78 16.72
CA SER A 455 13.51 -13.13 16.73
C SER A 455 14.88 -13.14 16.05
N ASP A 456 15.75 -14.09 16.41
CA ASP A 456 17.12 -14.22 15.89
C ASP A 456 17.20 -14.73 14.43
N ASN A 457 16.06 -14.83 13.72
CA ASN A 457 16.01 -15.18 12.30
C ASN A 457 16.63 -14.06 11.43
N ASN A 458 17.45 -14.43 10.44
CA ASN A 458 18.01 -13.48 9.46
C ASN A 458 16.97 -12.90 8.48
N GLN A 459 15.78 -13.50 8.38
CA GLN A 459 14.64 -12.90 7.69
C GLN A 459 13.91 -11.85 8.56
N ALA A 460 14.03 -11.87 9.89
CA ALA A 460 13.23 -11.00 10.76
C ALA A 460 13.51 -9.51 10.51
N LEU A 461 12.44 -8.70 10.58
CA LEU A 461 12.48 -7.27 10.33
C LEU A 461 13.13 -6.53 11.52
N VAL A 462 13.72 -5.37 11.23
CA VAL A 462 14.44 -4.57 12.26
C VAL A 462 13.55 -3.50 12.89
N HIS A 463 13.70 -3.33 14.19
CA HIS A 463 12.93 -2.43 15.06
C HIS A 463 13.90 -1.65 15.98
N PRO A 464 13.59 -0.42 16.43
CA PRO A 464 14.43 0.27 17.41
C PRO A 464 14.62 -0.58 18.68
N ASN A 465 15.80 -0.53 19.29
CA ASN A 465 16.12 -1.40 20.43
C ASN A 465 15.78 -0.75 21.80
N PRO A 466 14.73 -1.24 22.52
CA PRO A 466 14.37 -0.71 23.84
C PRO A 466 15.34 -1.13 24.95
N VAL A 467 16.20 -2.14 24.71
CA VAL A 467 17.18 -2.67 25.69
C VAL A 467 18.63 -2.48 25.20
N ARG A 468 18.88 -1.40 24.45
CA ARG A 468 20.22 -1.08 23.92
C ARG A 468 21.25 -0.82 25.05
N PRO A 469 22.55 -1.07 24.80
CA PRO A 469 23.61 -0.68 25.73
C PRO A 469 23.65 0.84 25.99
N THR A 470 24.03 1.25 27.20
CA THR A 470 24.05 2.68 27.61
C THR A 470 25.05 3.57 26.85
N CYS A 471 25.98 2.99 26.11
CA CYS A 471 26.82 3.71 25.16
C CYS A 471 26.06 4.17 23.90
N VAL A 472 24.97 3.49 23.54
CA VAL A 472 24.12 3.79 22.37
C VAL A 472 23.12 4.89 22.75
N ARG A 473 23.55 6.16 22.58
CA ARG A 473 22.79 7.35 22.99
C ARG A 473 21.67 7.70 22.02
N LEU A 474 20.59 8.29 22.54
CA LEU A 474 19.41 8.72 21.76
C LEU A 474 19.74 9.59 20.52
N LYS A 475 20.84 10.36 20.56
CA LYS A 475 21.31 11.17 19.42
C LYS A 475 21.74 10.34 18.19
N LEU A 476 21.98 9.04 18.32
CA LEU A 476 22.20 8.15 17.18
C LEU A 476 20.90 7.88 16.41
N TYR A 477 19.74 7.83 17.08
CA TYR A 477 18.45 7.78 16.38
C TYR A 477 18.19 9.10 15.64
N GLU A 478 18.49 10.27 16.22
CA GLU A 478 18.41 11.53 15.46
C GLU A 478 19.32 11.53 14.22
N PHE A 479 20.54 10.98 14.32
CA PHE A 479 21.45 10.86 13.18
C PHE A 479 20.92 9.89 12.12
N ALA A 480 20.34 8.75 12.53
CA ALA A 480 19.68 7.81 11.63
C ALA A 480 18.45 8.42 10.93
N GLY A 481 17.65 9.22 11.65
CA GLY A 481 16.53 9.98 11.10
C GLY A 481 16.98 11.01 10.06
N ARG A 482 18.03 11.79 10.37
CA ARG A 482 18.65 12.73 9.42
C ARG A 482 19.20 12.02 8.19
N LEU A 483 19.78 10.82 8.35
CA LEU A 483 20.25 10.00 7.23
C LEU A 483 19.09 9.53 6.33
N VAL A 484 17.98 9.04 6.89
CA VAL A 484 16.81 8.65 6.10
C VAL A 484 16.19 9.86 5.38
N GLY A 485 16.03 10.98 6.08
CA GLY A 485 15.60 12.25 5.48
C GLY A 485 16.55 12.73 4.37
N LYS A 486 17.85 12.45 4.50
CA LYS A 486 18.88 12.73 3.49
C LYS A 486 18.72 11.83 2.27
N CYS A 487 18.50 10.53 2.43
CA CYS A 487 18.24 9.61 1.32
C CYS A 487 17.00 10.02 0.51
N LEU A 488 15.92 10.41 1.20
CA LEU A 488 14.69 10.93 0.60
C LEU A 488 14.93 12.25 -0.14
N TYR A 489 15.67 13.18 0.46
CA TYR A 489 16.02 14.46 -0.15
C TYR A 489 16.90 14.29 -1.40
N GLU A 490 18.00 13.54 -1.35
CA GLU A 490 18.88 13.30 -2.51
C GLU A 490 18.09 12.61 -3.65
N SER A 491 17.25 11.62 -3.32
CA SER A 491 16.40 10.95 -4.32
C SER A 491 15.36 11.89 -4.95
N SER A 492 14.92 12.93 -4.25
CA SER A 492 14.07 13.97 -4.82
C SER A 492 14.76 14.87 -5.85
N LEU A 493 16.11 14.89 -5.91
CA LEU A 493 16.86 15.68 -6.90
C LEU A 493 16.94 15.00 -8.28
N GLY A 494 16.48 13.75 -8.40
CA GLY A 494 16.37 12.99 -9.65
C GLY A 494 17.20 11.71 -9.65
N GLY A 495 16.98 10.86 -10.67
CA GLY A 495 17.51 9.49 -10.72
C GLY A 495 19.03 9.36 -10.54
N ALA A 496 19.82 10.32 -11.04
CA ALA A 496 21.28 10.34 -10.88
C ALA A 496 21.76 10.54 -9.42
N TYR A 497 20.90 11.09 -8.55
CA TYR A 497 21.18 11.34 -7.14
C TYR A 497 20.57 10.30 -6.20
N LYS A 498 19.76 9.36 -6.72
CA LYS A 498 18.99 8.37 -5.93
C LYS A 498 19.86 7.62 -4.92
N GLN A 499 19.56 7.80 -3.63
CA GLN A 499 20.14 7.05 -2.51
C GLN A 499 19.02 6.25 -1.84
N LEU A 500 19.19 4.94 -1.75
CA LEU A 500 18.21 4.05 -1.12
C LEU A 500 18.67 3.66 0.27
N VAL A 501 17.73 3.65 1.22
CA VAL A 501 17.96 3.13 2.57
C VAL A 501 18.15 1.62 2.48
N ARG A 502 19.19 1.10 3.15
CA ARG A 502 19.47 -0.34 3.22
C ARG A 502 19.02 -0.88 4.57
N ALA A 503 17.72 -1.10 4.71
CA ALA A 503 17.08 -1.63 5.91
C ALA A 503 15.76 -2.33 5.57
N ARG A 504 15.42 -3.37 6.34
CA ARG A 504 14.14 -4.12 6.26
C ARG A 504 13.35 -3.86 7.53
N PHE A 505 12.73 -2.68 7.62
CA PHE A 505 12.07 -2.21 8.83
C PHE A 505 10.77 -2.97 9.12
N THR A 506 10.48 -3.11 10.41
CA THR A 506 9.18 -3.55 10.93
C THR A 506 8.05 -2.64 10.50
N ARG A 507 6.87 -3.21 10.22
CA ARG A 507 5.68 -2.46 9.78
C ARG A 507 5.21 -1.48 10.85
N SER A 508 5.23 -1.89 12.13
CA SER A 508 4.96 -1.01 13.26
C SER A 508 5.89 0.21 13.34
N PHE A 509 7.16 0.09 12.96
CA PHE A 509 8.09 1.24 12.93
C PHE A 509 7.80 2.18 11.74
N LEU A 510 7.46 1.63 10.57
CA LEU A 510 7.03 2.43 9.41
C LEU A 510 5.70 3.15 9.70
N ALA A 511 4.74 2.46 10.31
CA ALA A 511 3.49 3.03 10.83
C ALA A 511 3.75 4.16 11.82
N GLN A 512 4.71 4.01 12.74
CA GLN A 512 5.12 5.09 13.66
C GLN A 512 5.78 6.26 12.94
N ILE A 513 6.59 6.05 11.89
CA ILE A 513 7.19 7.13 11.09
C ILE A 513 6.11 8.00 10.43
N ILE A 514 5.07 7.38 9.87
CA ILE A 514 3.94 8.13 9.31
C ILE A 514 2.94 8.60 10.37
N GLY A 515 3.00 8.13 11.62
CA GLY A 515 2.17 8.55 12.76
C GLY A 515 0.82 7.81 12.90
N LEU A 516 0.74 6.53 12.55
CA LEU A 516 -0.43 5.67 12.79
C LEU A 516 -0.40 5.04 14.20
N ARG A 517 -1.55 4.51 14.64
CA ARG A 517 -1.67 3.71 15.87
C ARG A 517 -1.25 2.27 15.61
N MET A 518 -0.79 1.56 16.64
CA MET A 518 -0.44 0.15 16.49
C MET A 518 -1.68 -0.74 16.44
N HIS A 519 -1.67 -1.70 15.52
CA HIS A 519 -2.69 -2.72 15.35
C HIS A 519 -2.09 -4.12 15.56
N TYR A 520 -2.86 -5.08 16.08
CA TYR A 520 -2.36 -6.44 16.35
C TYR A 520 -1.86 -7.18 15.10
N LYS A 521 -2.38 -6.79 13.91
CA LYS A 521 -1.93 -7.32 12.60
C LYS A 521 -0.42 -7.13 12.38
N TYR A 522 0.21 -6.06 12.90
CA TYR A 522 1.65 -5.85 12.73
C TYR A 522 2.51 -6.95 13.38
N PHE A 523 2.00 -7.66 14.40
CA PHE A 523 2.71 -8.82 14.94
C PHE A 523 2.92 -9.92 13.89
N GLU A 524 2.06 -10.05 12.87
CA GLU A 524 2.22 -11.07 11.82
C GLU A 524 3.56 -10.92 11.08
N THR A 525 3.96 -9.67 10.77
CA THR A 525 5.22 -9.35 10.08
C THR A 525 6.39 -9.14 11.05
N ASP A 526 6.12 -8.57 12.22
CA ASP A 526 7.15 -8.00 13.09
C ASP A 526 7.60 -8.99 14.18
N ASP A 527 6.66 -9.73 14.79
CA ASP A 527 6.91 -10.78 15.80
C ASP A 527 6.09 -12.05 15.45
N PRO A 528 6.47 -12.79 14.37
CA PRO A 528 5.65 -13.86 13.81
C PRO A 528 5.42 -15.06 14.74
N GLU A 529 6.24 -15.19 15.79
CA GLU A 529 6.12 -16.24 16.80
C GLU A 529 5.09 -15.84 17.88
N PHE A 530 5.15 -14.59 18.37
CA PHE A 530 4.13 -14.04 19.27
C PHE A 530 2.74 -13.98 18.62
N TYR A 531 2.68 -13.68 17.31
CA TYR A 531 1.43 -13.71 16.55
C TYR A 531 0.79 -15.10 16.55
N LYS A 532 1.53 -16.13 16.11
CA LYS A 532 1.04 -17.52 16.05
C LYS A 532 0.65 -18.07 17.41
N SER A 533 1.44 -17.77 18.45
CA SER A 533 1.28 -18.35 19.79
C SER A 533 0.19 -17.67 20.62
N LYS A 534 0.23 -16.33 20.76
CA LYS A 534 -0.69 -15.59 21.65
C LYS A 534 -1.82 -14.89 20.89
N VAL A 535 -1.53 -14.22 19.77
CA VAL A 535 -2.53 -13.40 19.06
C VAL A 535 -3.57 -14.28 18.37
N CYS A 536 -3.14 -15.24 17.55
CA CYS A 536 -4.04 -16.19 16.87
C CYS A 536 -4.85 -17.05 17.85
N PHE A 537 -4.27 -17.41 19.00
CA PHE A 537 -4.97 -18.16 20.04
C PHE A 537 -6.12 -17.33 20.65
N ILE A 538 -5.84 -16.07 21.04
CA ILE A 538 -6.86 -15.15 21.57
C ILE A 538 -7.94 -14.84 20.54
N LEU A 539 -7.58 -14.63 19.27
CA LEU A 539 -8.56 -14.38 18.20
C LEU A 539 -9.54 -15.57 18.05
N ASN A 540 -9.02 -16.79 17.93
CA ASN A 540 -9.77 -17.95 17.47
C ASN A 540 -10.42 -18.80 18.58
N ASN A 541 -10.18 -18.50 19.86
CA ASN A 541 -10.72 -19.25 21.00
C ASN A 541 -11.55 -18.35 21.93
N ASP A 542 -12.34 -18.97 22.82
CA ASP A 542 -13.02 -18.27 23.92
C ASP A 542 -12.00 -17.89 25.00
N VAL A 543 -11.96 -16.61 25.39
CA VAL A 543 -11.01 -16.09 26.38
C VAL A 543 -11.50 -16.14 27.83
N SER A 544 -12.75 -16.55 28.06
CA SER A 544 -13.43 -16.39 29.37
C SER A 544 -12.81 -17.21 30.50
N GLU A 545 -12.08 -18.29 30.18
CA GLU A 545 -11.37 -19.14 31.15
C GLU A 545 -9.84 -18.88 31.17
N MET A 546 -9.34 -17.85 30.47
CA MET A 546 -7.90 -17.60 30.34
C MET A 546 -7.29 -16.69 31.44
N ASP A 547 -8.11 -16.18 32.38
CA ASP A 547 -7.74 -15.20 33.43
C ASP A 547 -6.93 -13.97 32.91
N LEU A 548 -7.10 -13.64 31.63
CA LEU A 548 -6.43 -12.50 31.01
C LEU A 548 -7.01 -11.18 31.54
N VAL A 549 -6.12 -10.23 31.85
CA VAL A 549 -6.45 -8.86 32.23
C VAL A 549 -5.77 -7.84 31.30
N PHE A 550 -6.18 -6.57 31.33
CA PHE A 550 -5.55 -5.49 30.55
C PHE A 550 -4.20 -5.03 31.14
N ALA A 551 -3.30 -5.99 31.37
CA ALA A 551 -1.91 -5.77 31.74
C ALA A 551 -1.00 -6.80 31.02
N GLU A 552 0.29 -6.46 30.86
CA GLU A 552 1.32 -7.41 30.46
C GLU A 552 2.32 -7.64 31.61
N GLU A 553 2.58 -8.90 31.90
CA GLU A 553 3.60 -9.33 32.86
C GLU A 553 4.97 -9.42 32.19
N LYS A 554 5.95 -8.68 32.73
CA LYS A 554 7.34 -8.76 32.27
C LYS A 554 8.15 -9.65 33.20
N TYR A 555 8.67 -10.74 32.63
CA TYR A 555 9.56 -11.69 33.31
C TYR A 555 11.03 -11.41 32.99
N SER A 556 11.91 -11.73 33.94
CA SER A 556 13.36 -11.64 33.83
C SER A 556 13.92 -12.81 33.01
N LYS A 557 15.21 -12.73 32.65
CA LYS A 557 15.95 -13.88 32.08
C LYS A 557 16.11 -15.07 33.05
N THR A 558 15.73 -14.92 34.32
CA THR A 558 15.68 -15.99 35.34
C THR A 558 14.26 -16.47 35.64
N GLY A 559 13.26 -16.06 34.86
CA GLY A 559 11.86 -16.47 35.03
C GLY A 559 11.15 -15.83 36.22
N GLN A 560 11.70 -14.75 36.80
CA GLN A 560 11.08 -14.01 37.90
C GLN A 560 10.25 -12.85 37.34
N LEU A 561 9.05 -12.61 37.89
CA LEU A 561 8.24 -11.45 37.53
C LEU A 561 8.95 -10.15 37.94
N GLU A 562 9.43 -9.37 36.97
CA GLU A 562 10.07 -8.07 37.20
C GLU A 562 9.03 -6.98 37.47
N LYS A 563 7.94 -6.99 36.69
CA LYS A 563 6.94 -5.92 36.68
C LYS A 563 5.65 -6.35 35.99
N VAL A 564 4.51 -5.96 36.54
CA VAL A 564 3.22 -5.91 35.81
C VAL A 564 3.06 -4.50 35.23
N VAL A 565 2.71 -4.41 33.94
CA VAL A 565 2.49 -3.14 33.23
C VAL A 565 1.05 -3.10 32.73
N GLU A 566 0.22 -2.26 33.35
CA GLU A 566 -1.17 -2.07 32.89
C GLU A 566 -1.19 -1.40 31.51
N LEU A 567 -2.04 -1.92 30.61
CA LEU A 567 -2.25 -1.40 29.26
C LEU A 567 -3.22 -0.20 29.25
N VAL A 568 -4.06 -0.10 30.29
CA VAL A 568 -4.93 1.04 30.62
C VAL A 568 -4.87 1.28 32.13
N THR A 569 -5.25 2.46 32.62
CA THR A 569 -5.30 2.76 34.06
C THR A 569 -6.26 1.80 34.79
N GLY A 570 -5.77 1.04 35.78
CA GLY A 570 -6.55 0.01 36.47
C GLY A 570 -6.73 -1.28 35.64
N GLY A 571 -5.97 -1.43 34.55
CA GLY A 571 -6.10 -2.53 33.60
C GLY A 571 -5.88 -3.91 34.21
N ALA A 572 -5.11 -4.03 35.30
CA ALA A 572 -4.97 -5.30 36.03
C ALA A 572 -6.22 -5.69 36.85
N GLN A 573 -7.29 -4.88 36.85
CA GLN A 573 -8.61 -5.20 37.40
C GLN A 573 -9.69 -5.31 36.30
N VAL A 574 -9.32 -5.13 35.03
CA VAL A 574 -10.24 -5.27 33.89
C VAL A 574 -9.99 -6.63 33.22
N PRO A 575 -10.94 -7.59 33.28
CA PRO A 575 -10.80 -8.87 32.60
C PRO A 575 -10.98 -8.73 31.08
N VAL A 576 -10.30 -9.58 30.33
CA VAL A 576 -10.45 -9.71 28.88
C VAL A 576 -11.62 -10.64 28.58
N THR A 577 -12.55 -10.20 27.74
CA THR A 577 -13.77 -10.92 27.33
C THR A 577 -13.79 -11.08 25.81
N ASN A 578 -14.66 -11.95 25.28
CA ASN A 578 -14.79 -12.11 23.82
C ASN A 578 -15.20 -10.81 23.09
N GLU A 579 -15.87 -9.89 23.79
CA GLU A 579 -16.25 -8.56 23.30
C GLU A 579 -15.03 -7.64 23.19
N ASN A 580 -14.16 -7.63 24.22
CA ASN A 580 -13.10 -6.64 24.37
C ASN A 580 -11.70 -7.15 23.92
N LYS A 581 -11.55 -8.44 23.58
CA LYS A 581 -10.25 -9.04 23.23
C LYS A 581 -9.53 -8.40 22.06
N ILE A 582 -10.25 -7.84 21.07
CA ILE A 582 -9.65 -7.07 19.97
C ILE A 582 -9.01 -5.77 20.49
N PHE A 583 -9.66 -5.09 21.43
CA PHE A 583 -9.13 -3.88 22.07
C PHE A 583 -7.92 -4.20 22.97
N TYR A 584 -7.95 -5.32 23.70
CA TYR A 584 -6.78 -5.85 24.41
C TYR A 584 -5.60 -6.08 23.47
N LEU A 585 -5.80 -6.79 22.36
CA LEU A 585 -4.74 -7.09 21.38
C LEU A 585 -4.14 -5.82 20.74
N ASN A 586 -4.96 -4.80 20.45
CA ASN A 586 -4.47 -3.53 19.90
C ASN A 586 -3.71 -2.69 20.94
N LEU A 587 -4.12 -2.70 22.21
CA LEU A 587 -3.35 -2.09 23.29
C LEU A 587 -2.03 -2.82 23.58
N LEU A 588 -2.03 -4.15 23.47
CA LEU A 588 -0.84 -5.00 23.59
C LEU A 588 0.16 -4.71 22.46
N ALA A 589 -0.32 -4.50 21.22
CA ALA A 589 0.48 -4.01 20.10
C ALA A 589 1.03 -2.60 20.36
N GLN A 590 0.21 -1.68 20.83
CA GLN A 590 0.62 -0.31 21.19
C GLN A 590 1.67 -0.29 22.30
N TYR A 591 1.59 -1.19 23.28
CA TYR A 591 2.61 -1.33 24.30
C TYR A 591 3.92 -1.91 23.75
N ARG A 592 3.88 -3.11 23.16
CA ARG A 592 5.08 -3.87 22.74
C ARG A 592 5.83 -3.24 21.56
N LEU A 593 5.10 -2.69 20.58
CA LEU A 593 5.67 -2.23 19.31
C LEU A 593 5.92 -0.72 19.23
N ALA A 594 5.48 0.07 20.22
CA ALA A 594 5.64 1.52 20.21
C ALA A 594 5.98 2.13 21.57
N ASN A 595 5.19 1.87 22.62
CA ASN A 595 5.41 2.54 23.91
C ASN A 595 6.77 2.19 24.54
N GLN A 596 7.31 0.99 24.29
CA GLN A 596 8.65 0.58 24.76
C GLN A 596 9.81 1.28 24.02
N VAL A 597 9.59 1.81 22.81
CA VAL A 597 10.61 2.41 21.93
C VAL A 597 10.36 3.91 21.67
N ARG A 598 9.53 4.53 22.51
CA ARG A 598 9.01 5.88 22.23
C ARG A 598 10.10 6.95 22.19
N GLU A 599 11.06 6.95 23.11
CA GLU A 599 12.11 7.99 23.11
C GLU A 599 13.00 7.89 21.88
N GLU A 600 13.22 6.67 21.42
CA GLU A 600 14.06 6.30 20.28
C GLU A 600 13.38 6.73 18.97
N VAL A 601 12.08 6.47 18.85
CA VAL A 601 11.21 6.92 17.75
C VAL A 601 11.05 8.44 17.75
N ASP A 602 10.80 9.08 18.91
CA ASP A 602 10.70 10.54 19.05
C ASP A 602 12.00 11.23 18.59
N HIS A 603 13.18 10.66 18.91
CA HIS A 603 14.48 11.17 18.43
C HIS A 603 14.72 10.88 16.93
N PHE A 604 14.32 9.72 16.42
CA PHE A 604 14.39 9.40 14.99
C PHE A 604 13.53 10.36 14.16
N LEU A 605 12.26 10.53 14.54
CA LEU A 605 11.33 11.47 13.92
C LEU A 605 11.84 12.90 13.96
N LYS A 606 12.39 13.35 15.09
CA LYS A 606 13.03 14.68 15.20
C LYS A 606 14.14 14.87 14.17
N GLY A 607 15.01 13.87 13.97
CA GLY A 607 16.07 13.93 12.96
C GLY A 607 15.56 13.91 11.52
N LEU A 608 14.54 13.09 11.24
CA LEU A 608 13.88 13.00 9.94
C LEU A 608 13.16 14.31 9.55
N ASN A 609 12.41 14.88 10.49
CA ASN A 609 11.58 16.07 10.32
C ASN A 609 12.37 17.38 10.12
N GLU A 610 13.69 17.40 10.36
CA GLU A 610 14.56 18.52 9.98
C GLU A 610 14.68 18.65 8.43
N LEU A 611 14.64 17.52 7.72
CA LEU A 611 14.69 17.48 6.25
C LEU A 611 13.31 17.28 5.64
N VAL A 612 12.56 16.26 6.07
CA VAL A 612 11.30 15.85 5.45
C VAL A 612 10.14 16.15 6.40
N PRO A 613 9.31 17.19 6.15
CA PRO A 613 8.16 17.47 7.00
C PRO A 613 7.20 16.28 7.10
N GLU A 614 6.91 15.84 8.32
CA GLU A 614 5.95 14.79 8.73
C GLU A 614 4.72 14.68 7.80
N ASN A 615 4.07 15.81 7.49
CA ASN A 615 2.84 15.84 6.69
C ASN A 615 3.03 15.46 5.21
N LEU A 616 4.27 15.38 4.70
CA LEU A 616 4.56 14.88 3.35
C LEU A 616 4.73 13.36 3.33
N LEU A 617 5.06 12.72 4.47
CA LEU A 617 5.13 11.26 4.58
C LEU A 617 3.75 10.65 4.89
N ALA A 618 2.88 11.39 5.56
CA ALA A 618 1.53 10.94 5.93
C ALA A 618 0.56 10.64 4.76
N ILE A 619 0.98 10.85 3.50
CA ILE A 619 0.24 10.50 2.28
C ILE A 619 0.43 9.03 1.85
N PHE A 620 1.45 8.37 2.40
CA PHE A 620 1.82 6.98 2.12
C PHE A 620 1.37 6.06 3.25
N ASP A 621 1.08 4.81 2.92
CA ASP A 621 1.01 3.70 3.87
C ASP A 621 2.41 3.13 4.19
N GLU A 622 2.49 2.09 5.03
CA GLU A 622 3.76 1.47 5.46
C GLU A 622 4.49 0.73 4.33
N ASN A 623 3.75 0.19 3.35
CA ASN A 623 4.29 -0.54 2.22
C ASN A 623 4.84 0.44 1.18
N GLU A 624 4.08 1.50 0.88
CA GLU A 624 4.53 2.62 0.06
C GLU A 624 5.72 3.37 0.70
N LEU A 625 5.75 3.57 2.02
CA LEU A 625 6.90 4.19 2.68
C LEU A 625 8.18 3.33 2.55
N GLU A 626 8.07 2.01 2.67
CA GLU A 626 9.19 1.10 2.40
C GLU A 626 9.65 1.24 0.94
N LEU A 627 8.73 1.23 -0.04
CA LEU A 627 9.08 1.40 -1.46
C LEU A 627 9.73 2.78 -1.75
N LEU A 628 9.28 3.84 -1.08
CA LEU A 628 9.85 5.20 -1.19
C LEU A 628 11.28 5.27 -0.61
N MET A 629 11.52 4.68 0.57
CA MET A 629 12.81 4.72 1.26
C MET A 629 13.83 3.72 0.71
N CYS A 630 13.38 2.49 0.45
CA CYS A 630 14.22 1.32 0.21
C CYS A 630 14.18 0.84 -1.26
N GLY A 631 13.22 1.34 -2.05
CA GLY A 631 13.05 1.01 -3.47
C GLY A 631 12.36 -0.34 -3.72
N THR A 632 12.12 -0.64 -5.01
CA THR A 632 11.53 -1.89 -5.50
C THR A 632 12.48 -3.10 -5.51
N GLY A 633 13.77 -2.88 -5.21
CA GLY A 633 14.81 -3.88 -5.46
C GLY A 633 15.02 -4.18 -6.96
N ASP A 634 15.65 -5.31 -7.22
CA ASP A 634 15.76 -5.96 -8.54
C ASP A 634 15.40 -7.44 -8.34
N ILE A 635 14.11 -7.76 -8.48
CA ILE A 635 13.55 -9.07 -8.13
C ILE A 635 13.63 -9.98 -9.36
N SER A 636 14.46 -11.01 -9.27
CA SER A 636 14.60 -12.04 -10.31
C SER A 636 13.46 -13.04 -10.22
N VAL A 637 12.53 -12.99 -11.20
CA VAL A 637 11.45 -13.98 -11.35
C VAL A 637 12.00 -15.40 -11.57
N CYS A 638 13.21 -15.53 -12.13
CA CYS A 638 13.90 -16.81 -12.27
C CYS A 638 14.37 -17.37 -10.92
N ASP A 639 14.92 -16.52 -10.04
CA ASP A 639 15.33 -16.93 -8.67
C ASP A 639 14.11 -17.28 -7.81
N PHE A 640 13.05 -16.46 -7.91
CA PHE A 640 11.76 -16.72 -7.27
C PHE A 640 11.20 -18.09 -7.66
N LYS A 641 11.14 -18.38 -8.96
CA LYS A 641 10.60 -19.64 -9.48
C LYS A 641 11.49 -20.85 -9.18
N ALA A 642 12.80 -20.66 -9.01
CA ALA A 642 13.72 -21.74 -8.63
C ALA A 642 13.54 -22.20 -7.17
N HIS A 643 13.10 -21.29 -6.28
CA HIS A 643 13.04 -21.53 -4.83
C HIS A 643 11.62 -21.58 -4.24
N ALA A 644 10.58 -21.35 -5.04
CA ALA A 644 9.18 -21.46 -4.63
C ALA A 644 8.64 -22.91 -4.71
N VAL A 645 8.09 -23.42 -3.60
CA VAL A 645 7.57 -24.78 -3.47
C VAL A 645 6.04 -24.80 -3.66
N VAL A 646 5.53 -25.64 -4.57
CA VAL A 646 4.08 -25.79 -4.81
C VAL A 646 3.49 -26.92 -3.96
N VAL A 647 2.60 -26.57 -3.04
CA VAL A 647 2.01 -27.49 -2.04
C VAL A 647 0.55 -27.79 -2.39
N GLY A 648 0.20 -29.09 -2.39
CA GLY A 648 -1.14 -29.55 -2.75
C GLY A 648 -1.51 -29.30 -4.22
N GLY A 649 -2.82 -29.13 -4.48
CA GLY A 649 -3.38 -28.75 -5.78
C GLY A 649 -3.78 -29.92 -6.68
N SER A 650 -4.88 -29.71 -7.43
CA SER A 650 -5.33 -30.62 -8.48
C SER A 650 -4.37 -30.64 -9.67
N TRP A 651 -4.57 -31.59 -10.61
CA TRP A 651 -3.83 -31.58 -11.89
C TRP A 651 -4.00 -30.26 -12.65
N HIS A 652 -5.23 -29.74 -12.72
CA HIS A 652 -5.52 -28.44 -13.35
C HIS A 652 -4.81 -27.28 -12.64
N PHE A 653 -4.78 -27.27 -11.31
CA PHE A 653 -4.01 -26.26 -10.56
C PHE A 653 -2.51 -26.33 -10.90
N ARG A 654 -1.92 -27.53 -10.79
CA ARG A 654 -0.48 -27.75 -11.00
C ARG A 654 -0.02 -27.51 -12.44
N GLU A 655 -0.83 -27.87 -13.42
CA GLU A 655 -0.47 -27.75 -14.85
C GLU A 655 -0.99 -26.48 -15.53
N LYS A 656 -2.16 -25.95 -15.17
CA LYS A 656 -2.72 -24.74 -15.82
C LYS A 656 -2.52 -23.51 -14.96
N VAL A 657 -3.10 -23.49 -13.75
CA VAL A 657 -3.08 -22.29 -12.87
C VAL A 657 -1.65 -21.87 -12.54
N MET A 658 -0.76 -22.81 -12.19
CA MET A 658 0.65 -22.48 -11.95
C MET A 658 1.40 -21.97 -13.19
N ARG A 659 1.03 -22.43 -14.40
CA ARG A 659 1.63 -21.91 -15.65
C ARG A 659 1.15 -20.49 -15.93
N TRP A 660 -0.12 -20.20 -15.67
CA TRP A 660 -0.68 -18.85 -15.74
C TRP A 660 -0.05 -17.93 -14.70
N PHE A 661 0.00 -18.32 -13.42
CA PHE A 661 0.65 -17.58 -12.33
C PHE A 661 2.07 -17.15 -12.70
N TRP A 662 2.94 -18.08 -13.12
CA TRP A 662 4.31 -17.73 -13.49
C TRP A 662 4.39 -16.86 -14.75
N THR A 663 3.38 -16.89 -15.63
CA THR A 663 3.28 -15.99 -16.79
C THR A 663 2.88 -14.58 -16.36
N VAL A 664 1.90 -14.46 -15.45
CA VAL A 664 1.49 -13.18 -14.83
C VAL A 664 2.67 -12.54 -14.09
N VAL A 665 3.36 -13.28 -13.22
CA VAL A 665 4.55 -12.79 -12.50
C VAL A 665 5.68 -12.42 -13.46
N SER A 666 5.81 -13.08 -14.62
CA SER A 666 6.76 -12.71 -15.70
C SER A 666 6.29 -11.54 -16.58
N SER A 667 5.13 -10.95 -16.28
CA SER A 667 4.58 -9.74 -16.91
C SER A 667 4.59 -8.52 -15.97
N PHE A 668 4.70 -8.75 -14.66
CA PHE A 668 4.76 -7.70 -13.64
C PHE A 668 5.98 -6.79 -13.79
N THR A 669 5.77 -5.51 -13.46
CA THR A 669 6.82 -4.52 -13.22
C THR A 669 7.57 -4.83 -11.92
N GLN A 670 8.75 -4.21 -11.73
CA GLN A 670 9.47 -4.33 -10.45
C GLN A 670 8.69 -3.74 -9.26
N GLU A 671 7.74 -2.82 -9.48
CA GLU A 671 6.83 -2.36 -8.41
C GLU A 671 5.81 -3.45 -8.05
N GLU A 672 5.15 -4.07 -9.02
CA GLU A 672 4.20 -5.16 -8.80
C GLU A 672 4.88 -6.40 -8.19
N LEU A 673 6.12 -6.71 -8.60
CA LEU A 673 6.94 -7.75 -7.95
C LEU A 673 7.29 -7.41 -6.50
N ALA A 674 7.62 -6.14 -6.21
CA ALA A 674 7.92 -5.70 -4.85
C ALA A 674 6.68 -5.72 -3.94
N ARG A 675 5.51 -5.31 -4.46
CA ARG A 675 4.21 -5.44 -3.77
C ARG A 675 3.85 -6.90 -3.53
N LEU A 676 4.05 -7.79 -4.50
CA LEU A 676 3.85 -9.24 -4.32
C LEU A 676 4.75 -9.81 -3.21
N LEU A 677 6.01 -9.35 -3.13
CA LEU A 677 6.94 -9.77 -2.08
C LEU A 677 6.54 -9.20 -0.70
N GLN A 678 6.05 -7.96 -0.63
CA GLN A 678 5.47 -7.36 0.58
C GLN A 678 4.28 -8.18 1.08
N PHE A 679 3.30 -8.43 0.20
CA PHE A 679 2.08 -9.19 0.48
C PHE A 679 2.35 -10.62 1.00
N THR A 680 3.44 -11.25 0.54
CA THR A 680 3.71 -12.68 0.85
C THR A 680 4.82 -12.91 1.88
N THR A 681 5.72 -11.95 2.12
CA THR A 681 6.89 -12.11 3.02
C THR A 681 7.06 -10.97 4.04
N GLY A 682 6.21 -9.95 3.99
CA GLY A 682 6.24 -8.80 4.88
C GLY A 682 7.23 -7.69 4.53
N SER A 683 8.02 -7.78 3.45
CA SER A 683 8.99 -6.75 3.01
C SER A 683 9.17 -6.70 1.49
N SER A 684 9.48 -5.51 0.93
CA SER A 684 9.84 -5.35 -0.48
C SER A 684 11.26 -5.81 -0.82
N GLN A 685 12.07 -6.15 0.19
CA GLN A 685 13.44 -6.63 0.00
C GLN A 685 13.60 -8.09 0.47
N LEU A 686 14.27 -8.88 -0.36
CA LEU A 686 14.76 -10.21 0.00
C LEU A 686 15.87 -10.12 1.06
N PRO A 687 16.12 -11.21 1.83
CA PRO A 687 17.37 -11.37 2.57
C PRO A 687 18.59 -11.36 1.62
N PRO A 688 19.81 -11.11 2.13
CA PRO A 688 21.02 -10.99 1.28
C PRO A 688 21.36 -12.19 0.38
N GLY A 689 20.79 -13.37 0.65
CA GLY A 689 20.95 -14.59 -0.17
C GLY A 689 19.81 -14.87 -1.15
N GLY A 690 18.97 -13.88 -1.49
CA GLY A 690 17.87 -14.05 -2.44
C GLY A 690 16.71 -14.91 -1.89
N PHE A 691 15.91 -15.51 -2.77
CA PHE A 691 14.80 -16.37 -2.35
C PHE A 691 15.27 -17.64 -1.63
N ALA A 692 16.48 -18.13 -1.92
CA ALA A 692 17.10 -19.26 -1.24
C ALA A 692 17.32 -19.03 0.28
N ALA A 693 17.38 -17.76 0.71
CA ALA A 693 17.60 -17.37 2.11
C ALA A 693 16.31 -17.04 2.87
N LEU A 694 15.13 -17.25 2.28
CA LEU A 694 13.86 -17.18 3.01
C LEU A 694 13.72 -18.39 3.94
N SER A 695 13.30 -18.14 5.18
CA SER A 695 13.15 -19.15 6.22
C SER A 695 11.82 -18.95 6.97
N PRO A 696 10.80 -19.80 6.71
CA PRO A 696 10.79 -20.96 5.79
C PRO A 696 10.89 -20.57 4.30
N SER A 697 11.26 -21.52 3.43
CA SER A 697 11.28 -21.29 1.98
C SER A 697 9.88 -20.94 1.43
N PHE A 698 9.84 -20.12 0.38
CA PHE A 698 8.58 -19.62 -0.21
C PHE A 698 7.66 -20.76 -0.65
N GLN A 699 6.37 -20.65 -0.35
CA GLN A 699 5.36 -21.67 -0.67
C GLN A 699 4.16 -21.09 -1.42
N ILE A 700 3.70 -21.83 -2.42
CA ILE A 700 2.43 -21.57 -3.11
C ILE A 700 1.51 -22.73 -2.79
N ILE A 701 0.53 -22.49 -1.92
CA ILE A 701 -0.45 -23.47 -1.47
C ILE A 701 -1.68 -23.37 -2.37
N ALA A 702 -2.15 -24.50 -2.87
CA ALA A 702 -3.47 -24.54 -3.51
C ALA A 702 -4.57 -24.36 -2.46
N ALA A 703 -5.24 -23.20 -2.47
CA ALA A 703 -6.36 -22.96 -1.57
C ALA A 703 -7.58 -23.83 -1.94
N PRO A 704 -8.39 -24.28 -0.97
CA PRO A 704 -9.58 -25.12 -1.23
C PRO A 704 -10.78 -24.30 -1.75
N THR A 705 -10.52 -23.29 -2.58
CA THR A 705 -11.49 -22.34 -3.12
C THR A 705 -11.31 -22.16 -4.63
N HIS A 706 -12.33 -21.61 -5.29
CA HIS A 706 -12.37 -21.34 -6.73
C HIS A 706 -12.80 -19.89 -6.95
N SER A 707 -12.19 -19.19 -7.91
CA SER A 707 -12.48 -17.79 -8.29
C SER A 707 -12.49 -16.74 -7.16
N THR A 708 -11.93 -17.04 -5.98
CA THR A 708 -11.78 -16.09 -4.86
C THR A 708 -10.49 -15.26 -4.99
N LEU A 709 -10.30 -14.26 -4.14
CA LEU A 709 -9.01 -13.56 -4.00
C LEU A 709 -7.92 -14.50 -3.46
N PRO A 710 -6.66 -14.39 -3.94
CA PRO A 710 -5.51 -14.96 -3.26
C PRO A 710 -5.34 -14.38 -1.85
N THR A 711 -4.96 -15.21 -0.90
CA THR A 711 -4.59 -14.80 0.47
C THR A 711 -3.13 -15.14 0.75
N ALA A 712 -2.56 -14.57 1.80
CA ALA A 712 -1.16 -14.80 2.17
C ALA A 712 -1.00 -14.99 3.68
N HIS A 713 0.07 -15.67 4.08
CA HIS A 713 0.51 -15.78 5.46
C HIS A 713 1.98 -15.41 5.54
N THR A 714 2.25 -14.15 5.90
CA THR A 714 3.59 -13.57 5.82
C THR A 714 4.57 -14.29 6.75
N CYS A 715 4.10 -14.76 7.91
CA CYS A 715 4.88 -15.57 8.85
C CYS A 715 5.41 -16.92 8.31
N PHE A 716 5.01 -17.32 7.10
CA PHE A 716 5.39 -18.60 6.49
C PHE A 716 5.87 -18.45 5.03
N ASN A 717 6.01 -17.21 4.53
CA ASN A 717 6.31 -16.94 3.10
C ASN A 717 5.33 -17.66 2.16
N GLN A 718 4.05 -17.69 2.54
CA GLN A 718 3.00 -18.48 1.88
C GLN A 718 2.04 -17.60 1.09
N LEU A 719 1.83 -17.96 -0.18
CA LEU A 719 0.72 -17.51 -1.01
C LEU A 719 -0.31 -18.65 -1.13
N CYS A 720 -1.51 -18.43 -0.60
CA CYS A 720 -2.66 -19.31 -0.75
C CYS A 720 -3.41 -18.92 -2.03
N LEU A 721 -3.20 -19.69 -3.10
CA LEU A 721 -3.70 -19.40 -4.44
C LEU A 721 -4.91 -20.31 -4.75
N PRO A 722 -6.11 -19.75 -4.99
CA PRO A 722 -7.29 -20.48 -5.44
C PRO A 722 -7.10 -21.19 -6.79
N THR A 723 -8.07 -22.04 -7.13
CA THR A 723 -8.21 -22.54 -8.51
C THR A 723 -8.95 -21.51 -9.36
N TYR A 724 -8.54 -21.37 -10.61
CA TYR A 724 -9.07 -20.41 -11.59
C TYR A 724 -9.22 -21.10 -12.96
N ASP A 725 -10.05 -20.54 -13.83
CA ASP A 725 -10.42 -21.16 -15.11
C ASP A 725 -9.75 -20.46 -16.32
N SER A 726 -9.17 -19.27 -16.13
CA SER A 726 -8.49 -18.51 -17.20
C SER A 726 -7.19 -17.82 -16.74
N TYR A 727 -6.36 -17.39 -17.70
CA TYR A 727 -5.16 -16.59 -17.42
C TYR A 727 -5.53 -15.18 -16.95
N GLU A 728 -6.56 -14.62 -17.58
CA GLU A 728 -7.10 -13.27 -17.37
C GLU A 728 -7.63 -13.10 -15.94
N GLU A 729 -8.27 -14.15 -15.41
CA GLU A 729 -8.73 -14.23 -14.03
C GLU A 729 -7.57 -14.31 -13.03
N VAL A 730 -6.57 -15.17 -13.26
CA VAL A 730 -5.35 -15.22 -12.43
C VAL A 730 -4.65 -13.86 -12.43
N HIS A 731 -4.59 -13.18 -13.59
CA HIS A 731 -4.02 -11.84 -13.69
C HIS A 731 -4.82 -10.82 -12.90
N LYS A 732 -6.16 -10.77 -13.07
CA LYS A 732 -7.04 -9.84 -12.34
C LYS A 732 -6.93 -10.05 -10.83
N MET A 733 -7.14 -11.28 -10.35
CA MET A 733 -7.22 -11.57 -8.92
C MET A 733 -5.86 -11.43 -8.21
N LEU A 734 -4.75 -11.79 -8.86
CA LEU A 734 -3.42 -11.56 -8.29
C LEU A 734 -3.05 -10.07 -8.28
N GLN A 735 -3.38 -9.31 -9.33
CA GLN A 735 -3.16 -7.85 -9.34
C GLN A 735 -3.97 -7.17 -8.23
N LEU A 736 -5.24 -7.56 -8.06
CA LEU A 736 -6.15 -7.02 -7.04
C LEU A 736 -5.63 -7.30 -5.62
N ALA A 737 -5.17 -8.53 -5.35
CA ALA A 737 -4.58 -8.90 -4.06
C ALA A 737 -3.32 -8.06 -3.70
N ILE A 738 -2.47 -7.72 -4.67
CA ILE A 738 -1.26 -6.91 -4.41
C ILE A 738 -1.50 -5.39 -4.45
N SER A 739 -2.67 -4.93 -4.91
CA SER A 739 -3.08 -3.53 -4.82
C SER A 739 -3.88 -3.23 -3.56
N GLU A 740 -4.80 -4.12 -3.15
CA GLU A 740 -5.77 -3.89 -2.06
C GLU A 740 -5.46 -4.72 -0.81
N GLY A 741 -4.95 -5.94 -0.96
CA GLY A 741 -4.60 -6.82 0.16
C GLY A 741 -3.50 -6.26 1.08
N CYS A 742 -2.75 -5.25 0.61
CA CYS A 742 -1.78 -4.49 1.42
C CYS A 742 -2.44 -3.56 2.46
N GLU A 743 -3.72 -3.16 2.28
CA GLU A 743 -4.48 -2.41 3.30
C GLU A 743 -5.09 -3.33 4.39
N GLY A 744 -4.84 -4.65 4.32
CA GLY A 744 -5.10 -5.58 5.42
C GLY A 744 -6.59 -5.85 5.71
N PHE A 745 -7.43 -5.85 4.67
CA PHE A 745 -8.86 -6.11 4.79
C PHE A 745 -9.21 -7.59 4.93
N GLY A 746 -10.09 -7.89 5.88
CA GLY A 746 -10.91 -9.09 5.86
C GLY A 746 -12.16 -8.84 5.02
N MET A 747 -12.02 -8.84 3.69
CA MET A 747 -13.18 -9.03 2.81
C MET A 747 -13.50 -10.53 2.78
N LEU A 748 -14.57 -10.89 3.50
CA LEU A 748 -15.25 -12.19 3.49
C LEU A 748 -16.64 -12.02 2.87
#